data_AF-A0A6N6QC35-F1
#
_entry.id   AF-A0A6N6QC35-F1
#
_cell.length_a   1.000
_cell.length_b   1.000
_cell.length_c   1.000
_cell.angle_alpha   90.00
_cell.angle_beta   90.00
_cell.angle_gamma   90.00
#
_symmetry.space_group_name_H-M   'P 1'
#
loop_
_entity.id
_entity.type
_entity.pdbx_description
1 polymer ?
#
loop_
_entity_poly.entity_id
_entity_poly.type
_entity_poly.pdbx_seq_one_letter_code
_entity_poly.pdbx_strand_id
1 'polypeptide(L)'
;MFSRTLPALAFLLLVRACDGLRADIPAPVPTPPLGPVGQRAVYRRPGDSGVVANGITRFEFGLGPVESRVGDPCQWAVLQATKANGTSFKVWMLTRAPIPNDVREAGTKAVRYLTQEGTEPPREFVDRGNGMAVLPSLGGWESLWPRPHPGGFRDGVVAREVSLLGMRFTLESSSVGSVPPCPESPRRIVLRPDMWVGVPGNERTRDDRRRFDGSDYPMVRLTRADYAEMIDAGMNCFRVDPEQAVWLRDEPVYYWGVGGRDVPFPECLYRSNYLGPALFLDEPAVGTRDHDVRPLLAKDPALRRALTPGRMFEAFRDHFHRAVRDGAPTAFMKGMQARADVELGSLRLAQDNLYSWETMVATAAWQLTGEPTGGPRAIVFEPPGRLGTRRTVPEMNMAYGCQLPPSNPASLADPVFGFLRGAARAADKQWGVSIYGAVDPADAPFLLTHAYDLGATHFFFWDNYQLACVPYAECLRLARLLQAHAGQHPDRQLTSLLHAADTLILIPPGYELGHVQMGRGNLWGIPELNLERRNAHGVRHRDVMAKVFVEIERCVRLGLPFDLAWDLDGLPVAGYREIVRVRENGRIDVATSGRHAVRNAARIPERPPGTPPRIRVELNGASHRAPRAFLARAFVEEGTSPVYYTTGTDGRGVQHNARVLWELYGPLDEDYRTLLEPGADPRVTRAGNRLEIELPFAVDKPGSYRLRAATTDEQGRSAVAWTGFVVDR
;
A
#
# COMPACT_ATOMS: atom_id res chain seq x y z
N MET A 1 37.77 49.59 -50.05
CA MET A 1 37.03 50.70 -50.69
C MET A 1 35.64 50.78 -50.06
N PHE A 2 35.26 51.97 -49.60
CA PHE A 2 33.92 52.45 -49.20
C PHE A 2 33.18 51.85 -47.98
N SER A 3 33.31 52.57 -46.85
CA SER A 3 32.27 53.20 -46.01
C SER A 3 30.79 52.79 -46.21
N ARG A 4 30.08 52.47 -45.11
CA ARG A 4 29.06 53.35 -44.50
C ARG A 4 28.38 52.74 -43.25
N THR A 5 28.24 53.61 -42.26
CA THR A 5 27.52 53.53 -40.98
C THR A 5 26.00 53.78 -41.11
N LEU A 6 25.25 53.32 -40.09
CA LEU A 6 23.83 53.59 -39.71
C LEU A 6 22.74 52.89 -40.57
N PRO A 7 21.73 52.21 -39.93
CA PRO A 7 20.93 52.77 -38.84
C PRO A 7 20.54 51.77 -37.72
N ALA A 8 21.17 51.88 -36.55
CA ALA A 8 20.69 51.26 -35.29
C ALA A 8 19.90 52.25 -34.40
N LEU A 9 19.78 53.51 -34.82
CA LEU A 9 19.21 54.59 -34.01
C LEU A 9 17.70 54.80 -34.24
N ALA A 10 17.13 54.27 -35.33
CA ALA A 10 15.70 54.44 -35.64
C ALA A 10 14.78 53.46 -34.90
N PHE A 11 15.30 52.29 -34.47
CA PHE A 11 14.48 51.29 -33.78
C PHE A 11 14.38 51.56 -32.26
N LEU A 12 15.38 52.21 -31.66
CA LEU A 12 15.38 52.52 -30.22
C LEU A 12 14.48 53.72 -29.85
N LEU A 13 14.15 54.58 -30.81
CA LEU A 13 13.26 55.73 -30.58
C LEU A 13 11.78 55.39 -30.73
N LEU A 14 11.42 54.29 -31.43
CA LEU A 14 10.03 53.82 -31.50
C LEU A 14 9.61 53.02 -30.26
N VAL A 15 10.54 52.33 -29.60
CA VAL A 15 10.24 51.58 -28.36
C VAL A 15 10.07 52.54 -27.17
N ARG A 16 10.77 53.68 -27.13
CA ARG A 16 10.61 54.67 -26.05
C ARG A 16 9.39 55.60 -26.18
N ALA A 17 8.72 55.61 -27.33
CA ALA A 17 7.49 56.39 -27.52
C ALA A 17 6.21 55.65 -27.07
N CYS A 18 6.29 54.35 -26.78
CA CYS A 18 5.17 53.57 -26.22
C CYS A 18 5.19 53.46 -24.67
N ASP A 19 6.28 53.85 -24.01
CA ASP A 19 6.40 53.84 -22.55
C ASP A 19 5.80 55.10 -21.88
N GLY A 20 5.39 56.10 -22.65
CA GLY A 20 4.89 57.39 -22.16
C GLY A 20 3.38 57.50 -21.90
N LEU A 21 2.62 56.41 -22.08
CA LEU A 21 1.15 56.39 -21.92
C LEU A 21 0.68 55.09 -21.24
N ARG A 22 1.37 54.65 -20.19
CA ARG A 22 0.73 53.84 -19.15
C ARG A 22 0.29 54.78 -18.06
N ALA A 23 -0.96 55.23 -18.16
CA ALA A 23 -1.69 55.64 -16.97
C ALA A 23 -1.48 54.57 -15.90
N ASP A 24 -1.21 54.99 -14.67
CA ASP A 24 -1.31 54.16 -13.47
C ASP A 24 -2.70 53.54 -13.44
N ILE A 25 -2.86 52.39 -14.09
CA ILE A 25 -3.94 51.46 -13.80
C ILE A 25 -3.47 50.82 -12.50
N PRO A 26 -4.13 51.09 -11.35
CA PRO A 26 -3.82 50.37 -10.14
C PRO A 26 -3.91 48.89 -10.49
N ALA A 27 -2.86 48.12 -10.20
CA ALA A 27 -2.94 46.66 -10.29
C ALA A 27 -4.26 46.24 -9.61
N PRO A 28 -5.10 45.43 -10.27
CA PRO A 28 -6.39 45.07 -9.70
C PRO A 28 -6.16 44.57 -8.27
N VAL A 29 -6.77 45.24 -7.30
CA VAL A 29 -6.69 44.83 -5.90
C VAL A 29 -7.14 43.37 -5.88
N PRO A 30 -6.28 42.42 -5.47
CA PRO A 30 -6.64 41.01 -5.53
C PRO A 30 -7.89 40.80 -4.68
N THR A 31 -8.97 40.36 -5.31
CA THR A 31 -10.20 40.03 -4.58
C THR A 31 -9.85 38.94 -3.57
N PRO A 32 -10.10 39.15 -2.26
CA PRO A 32 -9.82 38.14 -1.25
C PRO A 32 -10.56 36.83 -1.57
N PRO A 33 -9.91 35.67 -1.47
CA PRO A 33 -10.49 34.40 -1.89
C PRO A 33 -11.69 33.93 -1.04
N LEU A 34 -11.84 34.42 0.19
CA LEU A 34 -12.92 34.00 1.10
C LEU A 34 -13.95 35.10 1.38
N GLY A 35 -13.55 36.37 1.38
CA GLY A 35 -14.44 37.49 1.69
C GLY A 35 -13.71 38.69 2.31
N PRO A 36 -14.44 39.70 2.82
CA PRO A 36 -13.87 40.92 3.38
C PRO A 36 -12.87 40.63 4.52
N VAL A 37 -11.70 41.27 4.47
CA VAL A 37 -10.69 41.18 5.53
C VAL A 37 -11.25 41.71 6.84
N GLY A 38 -11.02 40.97 7.92
CA GLY A 38 -11.50 41.32 9.26
C GLY A 38 -12.94 40.91 9.53
N GLN A 39 -13.63 40.28 8.58
CA GLN A 39 -14.97 39.77 8.84
C GLN A 39 -14.93 38.68 9.92
N ARG A 40 -15.86 38.77 10.87
CA ARG A 40 -15.99 37.86 12.00
C ARG A 40 -17.45 37.54 12.28
N ALA A 41 -17.75 36.27 12.49
CA ALA A 41 -19.05 35.77 12.93
C ALA A 41 -18.89 34.98 14.23
N VAL A 42 -19.74 35.29 15.22
CA VAL A 42 -19.78 34.58 16.51
C VAL A 42 -21.07 33.78 16.58
N TYR A 43 -20.92 32.50 16.92
CA TYR A 43 -21.97 31.51 16.94
C TYR A 43 -22.14 30.94 18.33
N ARG A 44 -23.39 30.79 18.77
CA ARG A 44 -23.74 30.16 20.04
C ARG A 44 -24.65 28.97 19.79
N ARG A 45 -24.50 27.97 20.65
CA ARG A 45 -25.36 26.80 20.64
C ARG A 45 -26.78 27.17 21.12
N PRO A 46 -27.86 26.73 20.43
CA PRO A 46 -29.22 26.98 20.88
C PRO A 46 -29.53 26.22 22.18
N GLY A 47 -30.03 26.91 23.21
CA GLY A 47 -30.44 26.34 24.51
C GLY A 47 -29.34 26.23 25.56
N ASP A 48 -29.67 26.51 26.83
CA ASP A 48 -28.72 26.67 27.95
C ASP A 48 -28.61 25.46 28.91
N SER A 49 -29.32 24.35 28.69
CA SER A 49 -29.27 23.19 29.58
C SER A 49 -28.83 21.91 28.85
N GLY A 50 -27.77 21.26 29.35
CA GLY A 50 -27.39 19.89 28.98
C GLY A 50 -26.20 19.71 28.03
N VAL A 51 -25.39 20.74 27.75
CA VAL A 51 -24.13 20.54 26.99
C VAL A 51 -23.12 19.77 27.84
N VAL A 52 -22.66 18.63 27.34
CA VAL A 52 -21.64 17.80 28.00
C VAL A 52 -20.29 18.52 28.07
N ALA A 53 -19.41 18.09 28.98
CA ALA A 53 -18.17 18.80 29.32
C ALA A 53 -17.28 19.16 28.12
N ASN A 54 -17.12 18.26 27.13
CA ASN A 54 -16.35 18.52 25.91
C ASN A 54 -17.19 19.00 24.71
N GLY A 55 -18.46 19.33 24.92
CA GLY A 55 -19.32 19.94 23.91
C GLY A 55 -18.97 21.41 23.68
N ILE A 56 -18.96 21.84 22.41
CA ILE A 56 -18.77 23.26 22.05
C ILE A 56 -20.04 24.05 22.40
N THR A 57 -19.89 25.12 23.16
CA THR A 57 -20.99 26.03 23.55
C THR A 57 -21.01 27.28 22.67
N ARG A 58 -19.84 27.74 22.25
CA ARG A 58 -19.65 28.96 21.45
C ARG A 58 -18.43 28.83 20.56
N PHE A 59 -18.49 29.39 19.35
CA PHE A 59 -17.31 29.55 18.52
C PHE A 59 -17.34 30.85 17.72
N GLU A 60 -16.18 31.22 17.21
CA GLU A 60 -15.94 32.34 16.32
C GLU A 60 -15.34 31.82 15.02
N PHE A 61 -15.83 32.32 13.90
CA PHE A 61 -15.26 32.07 12.58
C PHE A 61 -14.96 33.41 11.90
N GLY A 62 -13.70 33.61 11.51
CA GLY A 62 -13.23 34.89 11.00
C GLY A 62 -12.28 34.77 9.81
N LEU A 63 -12.22 35.86 9.04
CA LEU A 63 -11.37 36.04 7.88
C LEU A 63 -10.27 37.05 8.19
N GLY A 64 -9.03 36.58 8.29
CA GLY A 64 -7.87 37.40 8.58
C GLY A 64 -7.30 38.12 7.36
N PRO A 65 -6.06 38.66 7.50
CA PRO A 65 -5.34 39.33 6.42
C PRO A 65 -5.16 38.45 5.18
N VAL A 66 -4.98 39.11 4.02
CA VAL A 66 -4.57 38.46 2.77
C VAL A 66 -3.04 38.51 2.68
N GLU A 67 -2.43 37.35 2.42
CA GLU A 67 -1.01 37.21 2.09
C GLU A 67 -0.85 36.90 0.60
N SER A 68 0.12 37.49 -0.07
CA SER A 68 0.50 37.05 -1.42
C SER A 68 1.54 35.94 -1.31
N ARG A 69 1.28 34.79 -1.96
CA ARG A 69 2.20 33.65 -2.01
C ARG A 69 2.38 33.22 -3.46
N VAL A 70 3.59 33.37 -3.98
CA VAL A 70 3.91 33.05 -5.39
C VAL A 70 2.98 33.78 -6.39
N GLY A 71 2.58 35.01 -6.04
CA GLY A 71 1.67 35.82 -6.86
C GLY A 71 0.17 35.58 -6.61
N ASP A 72 -0.21 34.50 -5.93
CA ASP A 72 -1.61 34.21 -5.62
C ASP A 72 -2.06 34.85 -4.29
N PRO A 73 -3.22 35.52 -4.25
CA PRO A 73 -3.80 35.99 -2.99
C PRO A 73 -4.30 34.80 -2.16
N CYS A 74 -3.81 34.69 -0.94
CA CYS A 74 -4.23 33.70 0.05
C CYS A 74 -4.84 34.42 1.26
N GLN A 75 -5.91 33.89 1.84
CA GLN A 75 -6.55 34.50 3.00
C GLN A 75 -6.59 33.55 4.19
N TRP A 76 -6.38 34.11 5.38
CA TRP A 76 -6.51 33.38 6.63
C TRP A 76 -7.99 33.12 6.96
N ALA A 77 -8.33 31.85 7.17
CA ALA A 77 -9.53 31.43 7.87
C ALA A 77 -9.16 31.05 9.32
N VAL A 78 -9.93 31.54 10.28
CA VAL A 78 -9.66 31.33 11.72
C VAL A 78 -10.92 30.81 12.41
N LEU A 79 -10.82 29.65 13.03
CA LEU A 79 -11.84 29.07 13.89
C LEU A 79 -11.34 29.09 15.34
N GLN A 80 -12.13 29.65 16.26
CA GLN A 80 -11.86 29.61 17.70
C GLN A 80 -13.11 29.12 18.42
N ALA A 81 -13.03 28.01 19.15
CA ALA A 81 -14.17 27.41 19.82
C ALA A 81 -13.92 27.25 21.33
N THR A 82 -14.98 27.39 22.11
CA THR A 82 -14.99 27.22 23.58
C THR A 82 -15.92 26.08 23.96
N LYS A 83 -15.42 25.19 24.83
CA LYS A 83 -16.15 24.03 25.35
C LYS A 83 -16.86 24.36 26.66
N ALA A 84 -17.84 23.54 27.04
CA ALA A 84 -18.61 23.73 28.26
C ALA A 84 -17.75 23.68 29.54
N ASN A 85 -16.67 22.91 29.54
CA ASN A 85 -15.69 22.86 30.63
C ASN A 85 -14.73 24.07 30.71
N GLY A 86 -14.93 25.09 29.86
CA GLY A 86 -14.12 26.32 29.85
C GLY A 86 -12.82 26.24 29.05
N THR A 87 -12.42 25.05 28.57
CA THR A 87 -11.28 24.93 27.67
C THR A 87 -11.64 25.38 26.25
N SER A 88 -10.63 25.69 25.44
CA SER A 88 -10.84 26.20 24.07
C SER A 88 -9.80 25.63 23.11
N PHE A 89 -10.04 25.76 21.81
CA PHE A 89 -9.06 25.47 20.77
C PHE A 89 -9.17 26.48 19.64
N LYS A 90 -8.10 26.61 18.87
CA LYS A 90 -8.04 27.47 17.68
C LYS A 90 -7.42 26.75 16.50
N VAL A 91 -7.89 27.09 15.31
CA VAL A 91 -7.40 26.56 14.03
C VAL A 91 -7.23 27.72 13.07
N TRP A 92 -6.07 27.79 12.43
CA TRP A 92 -5.79 28.75 11.37
C TRP A 92 -5.46 28.00 10.09
N MET A 93 -6.01 28.47 8.97
CA MET A 93 -5.67 27.95 7.65
C MET A 93 -5.50 29.11 6.68
N LEU A 94 -4.32 29.20 6.06
CA LEU A 94 -4.08 30.12 4.95
C LEU A 94 -4.44 29.37 3.66
N THR A 95 -5.41 29.86 2.92
CA THR A 95 -5.94 29.17 1.73
C THR A 95 -6.10 30.11 0.53
N ARG A 96 -5.92 29.55 -0.67
CA ARG A 96 -6.11 30.24 -1.96
C ARG A 96 -7.57 30.27 -2.42
N ALA A 97 -8.45 29.53 -1.75
CA ALA A 97 -9.83 29.33 -2.18
C ALA A 97 -10.75 29.01 -0.99
N PRO A 98 -12.08 29.08 -1.18
CA PRO A 98 -13.07 28.63 -0.20
C PRO A 98 -12.74 27.28 0.42
N ILE A 99 -13.03 27.14 1.72
CA ILE A 99 -12.71 25.96 2.52
C ILE A 99 -13.39 24.71 1.93
N PRO A 100 -12.62 23.75 1.40
CA PRO A 100 -13.15 22.52 0.79
C PRO A 100 -13.93 21.64 1.75
N ASN A 101 -14.73 20.73 1.19
CA ASN A 101 -15.41 19.68 1.95
C ASN A 101 -14.56 18.42 2.13
N ASP A 102 -13.48 18.28 1.36
CA ASP A 102 -12.61 17.11 1.36
C ASP A 102 -11.13 17.49 1.50
N VAL A 103 -10.35 16.56 2.07
CA VAL A 103 -8.92 16.77 2.34
C VAL A 103 -8.08 16.87 1.08
N ARG A 104 -8.50 16.22 -0.02
CA ARG A 104 -7.72 16.18 -1.27
C ARG A 104 -7.74 17.55 -1.93
N GLU A 105 -8.92 18.14 -2.06
CA GLU A 105 -9.11 19.50 -2.54
C GLU A 105 -8.43 20.50 -1.59
N ALA A 106 -8.57 20.32 -0.27
CA ALA A 106 -7.87 21.16 0.72
C ALA A 106 -6.34 21.11 0.56
N GLY A 107 -5.76 19.94 0.29
CA GLY A 107 -4.33 19.76 0.09
C GLY A 107 -3.76 20.55 -1.10
N THR A 108 -4.59 20.86 -2.10
CA THR A 108 -4.18 21.71 -3.25
C THR A 108 -4.28 23.21 -3.00
N LYS A 109 -5.02 23.62 -1.96
CA LYS A 109 -5.41 25.01 -1.71
C LYS A 109 -4.82 25.60 -0.44
N ALA A 110 -4.61 24.76 0.57
CA ALA A 110 -4.08 25.16 1.87
C ALA A 110 -2.56 25.34 1.79
N VAL A 111 -2.10 26.53 2.17
CA VAL A 111 -0.70 26.93 2.15
C VAL A 111 -0.06 26.78 3.53
N ARG A 112 -0.79 27.14 4.59
CA ARG A 112 -0.37 27.00 5.99
C ARG A 112 -1.54 26.47 6.81
N TYR A 113 -1.25 25.64 7.80
CA TYR A 113 -2.25 25.07 8.69
C TYR A 113 -1.71 24.97 10.12
N LEU A 114 -2.44 25.56 11.07
CA LEU A 114 -2.04 25.65 12.46
C LEU A 114 -3.16 25.29 13.41
N THR A 115 -2.80 24.74 14.56
CA THR A 115 -3.73 24.47 15.67
C THR A 115 -3.19 24.93 17.00
N GLN A 116 -4.09 25.27 17.92
CA GLN A 116 -3.78 25.56 19.31
C GLN A 116 -4.80 24.86 20.21
N GLU A 117 -4.31 24.14 21.21
CA GLU A 117 -5.13 23.39 22.18
C GLU A 117 -5.02 24.08 23.54
N GLY A 118 -6.14 24.61 24.04
CA GLY A 118 -6.16 25.41 25.26
C GLY A 118 -5.18 26.58 25.20
N THR A 119 -4.29 26.64 26.19
CA THR A 119 -3.25 27.65 26.33
C THR A 119 -1.88 27.17 25.83
N GLU A 120 -1.79 25.96 25.24
CA GLU A 120 -0.53 25.47 24.72
C GLU A 120 -0.02 26.34 23.56
N PRO A 121 1.30 26.33 23.26
CA PRO A 121 1.83 27.00 22.08
C PRO A 121 1.16 26.51 20.79
N PRO A 122 0.80 27.40 19.85
CA PRO A 122 0.29 27.01 18.54
C PRO A 122 1.29 26.13 17.79
N ARG A 123 0.78 25.16 17.04
CA ARG A 123 1.53 24.21 16.23
C ARG A 123 1.26 24.47 14.77
N GLU A 124 2.30 24.47 13.95
CA GLU A 124 2.20 24.55 12.50
C GLU A 124 2.70 23.26 11.87
N PHE A 125 1.88 22.62 11.02
CA PHE A 125 2.21 21.35 10.39
C PHE A 125 2.70 21.59 8.96
N VAL A 126 3.97 21.27 8.70
CA VAL A 126 4.64 21.62 7.45
C VAL A 126 5.19 20.38 6.77
N ASP A 127 4.96 20.25 5.48
CA ASP A 127 5.57 19.21 4.66
C ASP A 127 7.04 19.57 4.40
N ARG A 128 7.95 18.65 4.76
CA ARG A 128 9.39 18.82 4.57
C ARG A 128 9.79 18.96 3.11
N GLY A 129 9.08 18.32 2.18
CA GLY A 129 9.44 18.25 0.77
C GLY A 129 9.11 19.54 0.00
N ASN A 130 7.99 20.18 0.31
CA ASN A 130 7.51 21.35 -0.46
C ASN A 130 7.20 22.58 0.41
N GLY A 131 7.26 22.48 1.73
CA GLY A 131 6.96 23.58 2.66
C GLY A 131 5.48 23.93 2.82
N MET A 132 4.57 23.16 2.20
CA MET A 132 3.12 23.37 2.26
C MET A 132 2.53 22.80 3.55
N ALA A 133 1.25 23.10 3.78
CA ALA A 133 0.52 22.58 4.94
C ALA A 133 0.34 21.06 4.87
N VAL A 134 0.64 20.35 5.97
CA VAL A 134 0.13 19.00 6.17
C VAL A 134 -1.20 19.09 6.92
N LEU A 135 -2.22 18.46 6.36
CA LEU A 135 -3.60 18.55 6.84
C LEU A 135 -4.00 17.30 7.65
N PRO A 136 -4.97 17.41 8.58
CA PRO A 136 -5.55 16.25 9.26
C PRO A 136 -6.13 15.27 8.26
N SER A 137 -5.73 14.00 8.39
CA SER A 137 -6.13 12.94 7.45
C SER A 137 -7.08 11.91 8.06
N LEU A 138 -7.43 12.03 9.35
CA LEU A 138 -8.31 11.07 10.03
C LEU A 138 -9.67 10.94 9.32
N GLY A 139 -10.24 12.03 8.83
CA GLY A 139 -11.51 12.04 8.08
C GLY A 139 -12.47 13.13 8.56
N GLY A 140 -13.67 13.19 7.97
CA GLY A 140 -14.76 14.08 8.41
C GLY A 140 -14.59 15.56 8.08
N TRP A 141 -13.78 15.90 7.06
CA TRP A 141 -13.51 17.29 6.63
C TRP A 141 -14.76 18.13 6.34
N GLU A 142 -15.84 17.50 5.90
CA GLU A 142 -17.15 18.13 5.73
C GLU A 142 -17.69 18.76 7.02
N SER A 143 -17.25 18.28 8.18
CA SER A 143 -17.70 18.70 9.50
C SER A 143 -16.66 19.50 10.31
N LEU A 144 -15.39 19.57 9.87
CA LEU A 144 -14.31 20.24 10.62
C LEU A 144 -14.36 21.77 10.58
N TRP A 145 -15.02 22.34 9.57
CA TRP A 145 -15.21 23.79 9.46
C TRP A 145 -16.70 24.14 9.44
N PRO A 146 -17.09 25.34 9.87
CA PRO A 146 -18.50 25.74 9.87
C PRO A 146 -19.11 25.63 8.47
N ARG A 147 -20.27 24.97 8.37
CA ARG A 147 -21.04 24.82 7.13
C ARG A 147 -22.38 25.55 7.25
N PRO A 148 -22.77 26.42 6.32
CA PRO A 148 -24.04 27.12 6.41
C PRO A 148 -25.20 26.15 6.17
N HIS A 149 -26.29 26.29 6.94
CA HIS A 149 -27.58 25.65 6.61
C HIS A 149 -28.17 26.33 5.34
N PRO A 150 -29.22 25.81 4.66
CA PRO A 150 -29.68 26.31 3.36
C PRO A 150 -29.81 27.84 3.31
N GLY A 151 -29.13 28.45 2.33
CA GLY A 151 -28.98 29.91 2.20
C GLY A 151 -27.53 30.38 2.04
N GLY A 152 -26.54 29.51 2.31
CA GLY A 152 -25.12 29.80 2.11
C GLY A 152 -24.54 30.82 3.10
N PHE A 153 -23.23 31.04 3.02
CA PHE A 153 -22.64 32.21 3.68
C PHE A 153 -22.97 33.48 2.91
N ARG A 154 -23.23 34.55 3.64
CA ARG A 154 -23.37 35.92 3.15
C ARG A 154 -22.09 36.67 3.46
N ASP A 155 -21.67 37.50 2.51
CA ASP A 155 -20.52 38.38 2.63
C ASP A 155 -19.22 37.68 3.05
N GLY A 156 -19.03 36.38 2.79
CA GLY A 156 -17.84 35.63 3.20
C GLY A 156 -18.16 34.48 4.16
N VAL A 157 -18.15 34.74 5.47
CA VAL A 157 -18.33 33.70 6.52
C VAL A 157 -19.59 33.83 7.37
N VAL A 158 -20.52 34.74 7.04
CA VAL A 158 -21.69 35.02 7.89
C VAL A 158 -22.93 34.26 7.40
N ALA A 159 -23.44 33.34 8.20
CA ALA A 159 -24.74 32.69 7.99
C ALA A 159 -25.58 32.75 9.28
N ARG A 160 -26.92 32.74 9.16
CA ARG A 160 -27.84 32.73 10.32
C ARG A 160 -27.66 31.48 11.19
N GLU A 161 -27.47 30.35 10.52
CA GLU A 161 -27.28 29.05 11.16
C GLU A 161 -26.16 28.30 10.43
N VAL A 162 -25.36 27.59 11.23
CA VAL A 162 -24.24 26.79 10.74
C VAL A 162 -24.19 25.47 11.48
N SER A 163 -23.63 24.46 10.80
CA SER A 163 -23.26 23.18 11.39
C SER A 163 -21.74 23.13 11.59
N LEU A 164 -21.29 22.69 12.75
CA LEU A 164 -19.89 22.41 13.05
C LEU A 164 -19.82 21.12 13.87
N LEU A 165 -18.99 20.16 13.44
CA LEU A 165 -18.80 18.88 14.13
C LEU A 165 -20.12 18.14 14.44
N GLY A 166 -21.07 18.17 13.51
CA GLY A 166 -22.38 17.54 13.66
C GLY A 166 -23.38 18.29 14.55
N MET A 167 -23.02 19.49 15.03
CA MET A 167 -23.85 20.31 15.92
C MET A 167 -24.31 21.59 15.23
N ARG A 168 -25.53 22.05 15.54
CA ARG A 168 -26.09 23.31 15.01
C ARG A 168 -25.80 24.49 15.93
N PHE A 169 -25.51 25.64 15.32
CA PHE A 169 -25.27 26.89 16.01
C PHE A 169 -25.98 28.05 15.32
N THR A 170 -26.42 29.03 16.10
CA THR A 170 -27.09 30.25 15.63
C THR A 170 -26.16 31.44 15.76
N LEU A 171 -26.21 32.34 14.79
CA LEU A 171 -25.45 33.58 14.80
C LEU A 171 -25.84 34.44 16.02
N GLU A 172 -24.87 34.73 16.87
CA GLU A 172 -25.00 35.63 18.01
C GLU A 172 -24.66 37.07 17.60
N SER A 173 -23.58 37.25 16.83
CA SER A 173 -23.17 38.55 16.31
C SER A 173 -22.26 38.41 15.09
N SER A 174 -22.18 39.47 14.29
CA SER A 174 -21.23 39.59 13.18
C SER A 174 -20.66 41.01 13.16
N SER A 175 -19.37 41.13 12.84
CA SER A 175 -18.67 42.41 12.82
C SER A 175 -17.54 42.40 11.79
N VAL A 176 -17.02 43.58 11.47
CA VAL A 176 -15.77 43.77 10.73
C VAL A 176 -14.77 44.38 11.70
N GLY A 177 -13.64 43.72 11.92
CA GLY A 177 -12.63 44.16 12.89
C GLY A 177 -11.41 43.24 12.93
N SER A 178 -10.65 43.28 14.02
CA SER A 178 -9.48 42.41 14.17
C SER A 178 -9.91 40.96 14.41
N VAL A 179 -9.60 40.09 13.45
CA VAL A 179 -9.60 38.63 13.64
C VAL A 179 -8.30 38.26 14.36
N PRO A 180 -8.27 37.22 15.21
CA PRO A 180 -7.03 36.79 15.86
C PRO A 180 -5.90 36.61 14.83
N PRO A 181 -4.76 37.33 14.99
CA PRO A 181 -3.68 37.23 14.03
C PRO A 181 -3.09 35.82 14.02
N CYS A 182 -2.46 35.45 12.91
CA CYS A 182 -1.62 34.27 12.88
C CYS A 182 -0.52 34.42 13.97
N PRO A 183 -0.26 33.38 14.78
CA PRO A 183 0.82 33.42 15.76
C PRO A 183 2.17 33.75 15.11
N GLU A 184 2.95 34.66 15.72
CA GLU A 184 4.26 35.08 15.18
C GLU A 184 5.33 33.98 15.25
N SER A 185 5.24 33.07 16.22
CA SER A 185 6.23 32.01 16.45
C SER A 185 5.58 30.69 16.86
N PRO A 186 4.87 30.02 15.92
CA PRO A 186 4.30 28.70 16.20
C PRO A 186 5.42 27.64 16.29
N ARG A 187 5.17 26.58 17.07
CA ARG A 187 6.00 25.37 17.03
C ARG A 187 5.80 24.67 15.70
N ARG A 188 6.84 24.62 14.87
CA ARG A 188 6.77 23.94 13.58
C ARG A 188 7.01 22.43 13.75
N ILE A 189 6.05 21.63 13.30
CA ILE A 189 6.13 20.17 13.23
C ILE A 189 6.33 19.83 11.75
N VAL A 190 7.56 19.47 11.40
CA VAL A 190 7.98 19.22 10.01
C VAL A 190 7.81 17.73 9.68
N LEU A 191 6.79 17.39 8.91
CA LEU A 191 6.39 16.02 8.60
C LEU A 191 6.85 15.58 7.19
N ARG A 192 6.85 14.27 6.95
CA ARG A 192 7.19 13.63 5.66
C ARG A 192 6.00 12.82 5.12
N PRO A 193 4.94 13.46 4.59
CA PRO A 193 3.79 12.75 4.03
C PRO A 193 4.14 11.91 2.79
N ASP A 194 5.28 12.20 2.16
CA ASP A 194 5.83 11.46 1.03
C ASP A 194 6.52 10.15 1.44
N MET A 195 6.89 9.96 2.71
CA MET A 195 7.67 8.81 3.15
C MET A 195 7.40 8.49 4.63
N TRP A 196 6.49 7.56 4.86
CA TRP A 196 6.20 6.99 6.18
C TRP A 196 7.11 5.81 6.44
N VAL A 197 7.84 5.86 7.55
CA VAL A 197 8.78 4.81 7.95
C VAL A 197 8.49 4.42 9.39
N GLY A 198 8.21 3.14 9.65
CA GLY A 198 7.81 2.75 11.00
C GLY A 198 7.71 1.26 11.27
N VAL A 199 7.17 0.96 12.44
CA VAL A 199 6.87 -0.39 12.93
C VAL A 199 5.44 -0.45 13.45
N PRO A 200 4.76 -1.60 13.38
CA PRO A 200 3.36 -1.72 13.80
C PRO A 200 3.21 -1.86 15.32
N GLY A 201 4.26 -2.25 16.06
CA GLY A 201 4.26 -2.39 17.50
C GLY A 201 4.67 -1.12 18.25
N ASN A 202 4.50 -1.15 19.58
CA ASN A 202 5.06 -0.18 20.52
C ASN A 202 6.05 -0.84 21.50
N GLU A 203 6.63 -1.94 21.05
CA GLU A 203 7.63 -2.75 21.73
C GLU A 203 8.80 -2.99 20.76
N ARG A 204 9.94 -3.44 21.29
CA ARG A 204 11.08 -3.88 20.49
C ARG A 204 11.63 -5.19 21.00
N THR A 205 12.39 -5.88 20.16
CA THR A 205 13.13 -7.05 20.58
C THR A 205 14.14 -6.68 21.67
N ARG A 206 14.30 -7.58 22.65
CA ARG A 206 15.32 -7.45 23.71
C ARG A 206 16.73 -7.72 23.18
N ASP A 207 16.82 -8.62 22.20
CA ASP A 207 18.05 -9.01 21.52
C ASP A 207 17.91 -8.84 20.00
N ASP A 208 19.04 -8.70 19.30
CA ASP A 208 19.07 -8.41 17.86
C ASP A 208 19.28 -9.65 16.98
N ARG A 209 19.20 -10.86 17.55
CA ARG A 209 19.47 -12.07 16.79
C ARG A 209 18.24 -12.48 16.01
N ARG A 210 18.36 -12.56 14.68
CA ARG A 210 17.32 -13.16 13.82
C ARG A 210 17.09 -14.63 14.18
N ARG A 211 15.83 -15.01 14.33
CA ARG A 211 15.36 -16.36 14.68
C ARG A 211 14.72 -17.01 13.47
N PHE A 212 15.18 -18.22 13.13
CA PHE A 212 14.70 -18.98 11.97
C PHE A 212 14.00 -20.28 12.34
N ASP A 213 14.02 -20.64 13.63
CA ASP A 213 13.45 -21.85 14.22
C ASP A 213 11.96 -21.72 14.57
N GLY A 214 11.37 -20.54 14.38
CA GLY A 214 9.97 -20.26 14.71
C GLY A 214 9.73 -19.91 16.18
N SER A 215 10.78 -19.73 16.98
CA SER A 215 10.63 -19.26 18.36
C SER A 215 10.21 -17.78 18.42
N ASP A 216 9.43 -17.43 19.44
CA ASP A 216 9.03 -16.05 19.71
C ASP A 216 10.20 -15.20 20.20
N TYR A 217 10.11 -13.88 19.99
CA TYR A 217 11.09 -12.91 20.50
C TYR A 217 10.67 -12.39 21.88
N PRO A 218 11.60 -12.30 22.85
CA PRO A 218 11.37 -11.53 24.06
C PRO A 218 11.25 -10.05 23.70
N MET A 219 10.10 -9.46 24.00
CA MET A 219 9.81 -8.06 23.72
C MET A 219 9.99 -7.18 24.97
N VAL A 220 10.30 -5.90 24.76
CA VAL A 220 10.31 -4.85 25.78
C VAL A 220 9.59 -3.62 25.25
N ARG A 221 8.78 -2.97 26.10
CA ARG A 221 8.05 -1.74 25.75
C ARG A 221 9.02 -0.63 25.35
N LEU A 222 8.69 0.09 24.28
CA LEU A 222 9.46 1.26 23.85
C LEU A 222 9.39 2.38 24.90
N THR A 223 10.56 2.91 25.24
CA THR A 223 10.74 4.10 26.08
C THR A 223 10.83 5.36 25.23
N ARG A 224 10.80 6.53 25.88
CA ARG A 224 11.04 7.81 25.20
C ARG A 224 12.40 7.88 24.50
N ALA A 225 13.42 7.23 25.06
CA ALA A 225 14.76 7.18 24.47
C ALA A 225 14.77 6.30 23.21
N ASP A 226 14.07 5.16 23.22
CA ASP A 226 13.97 4.30 22.03
C ASP A 226 13.26 5.02 20.88
N TYR A 227 12.21 5.80 21.17
CA TYR A 227 11.56 6.64 20.14
C TYR A 227 12.50 7.71 19.59
N ALA A 228 13.29 8.37 20.43
CA ALA A 228 14.29 9.34 19.96
C ALA A 228 15.32 8.68 19.03
N GLU A 229 15.82 7.49 19.38
CA GLU A 229 16.73 6.73 18.52
C GLU A 229 16.09 6.32 17.18
N MET A 230 14.83 5.90 17.19
CA MET A 230 14.09 5.56 15.98
C MET A 230 13.88 6.79 15.08
N ILE A 231 13.57 7.95 15.67
CA ILE A 231 13.43 9.23 14.95
C ILE A 231 14.76 9.63 14.31
N ASP A 232 15.86 9.54 15.06
CA ASP A 232 17.22 9.82 14.57
C ASP A 232 17.62 8.87 13.43
N ALA A 233 17.14 7.62 13.47
CA ALA A 233 17.33 6.65 12.39
C ALA A 233 16.47 6.93 11.14
N GLY A 234 15.53 7.88 11.20
CA GLY A 234 14.65 8.28 10.09
C GLY A 234 13.24 7.69 10.15
N MET A 235 12.86 7.01 11.24
CA MET A 235 11.48 6.55 11.43
C MET A 235 10.57 7.70 11.88
N ASN A 236 9.32 7.69 11.41
CA ASN A 236 8.38 8.79 11.64
C ASN A 236 6.91 8.35 11.70
N CYS A 237 6.60 7.07 11.82
CA CYS A 237 5.22 6.59 11.97
C CYS A 237 5.16 5.50 13.05
N PHE A 238 4.49 5.79 14.17
CA PHE A 238 4.57 4.95 15.37
C PHE A 238 3.20 4.57 15.94
N ARG A 239 3.06 3.31 16.34
CA ARG A 239 1.97 2.91 17.23
C ARG A 239 2.30 3.37 18.65
N VAL A 240 1.31 3.93 19.34
CA VAL A 240 1.47 4.44 20.71
C VAL A 240 0.29 4.05 21.59
N ASP A 241 0.57 3.96 22.89
CA ASP A 241 -0.45 4.02 23.94
C ASP A 241 -0.68 5.47 24.42
N PRO A 242 -1.66 5.74 25.32
CA PRO A 242 -1.97 7.10 25.76
C PRO A 242 -0.80 7.85 26.41
N GLU A 243 0.10 7.16 27.11
CA GLU A 243 1.28 7.78 27.72
C GLU A 243 2.29 8.18 26.65
N GLN A 244 2.58 7.25 25.74
CA GLN A 244 3.54 7.44 24.64
C GLN A 244 3.08 8.54 23.67
N ALA A 245 1.76 8.70 23.45
CA ALA A 245 1.21 9.76 22.63
C ALA A 245 1.61 11.16 23.13
N VAL A 246 1.69 11.37 24.46
CA VAL A 246 2.11 12.65 25.04
C VAL A 246 3.57 12.98 24.70
N TRP A 247 4.43 11.96 24.55
CA TRP A 247 5.84 12.15 24.20
C TRP A 247 6.02 12.60 22.76
N LEU A 248 5.19 12.10 21.84
CA LEU A 248 5.38 12.25 20.39
C LEU A 248 4.49 13.32 19.75
N ARG A 249 3.48 13.82 20.46
CA ARG A 249 2.50 14.78 19.90
C ARG A 249 3.10 16.08 19.37
N ASP A 250 4.32 16.41 19.77
CA ASP A 250 5.08 17.60 19.38
C ASP A 250 6.34 17.30 18.56
N GLU A 251 6.60 16.03 18.25
CA GLU A 251 7.73 15.55 17.47
C GLU A 251 7.38 15.51 15.96
N PRO A 252 8.37 15.56 15.06
CA PRO A 252 8.18 15.54 13.60
C PRO A 252 7.79 14.15 13.06
N VAL A 253 6.78 13.53 13.67
CA VAL A 253 6.38 12.13 13.45
C VAL A 253 4.86 12.03 13.42
N TYR A 254 4.35 10.99 12.78
CA TYR A 254 2.98 10.54 12.85
C TYR A 254 2.81 9.49 13.96
N TYR A 255 1.66 9.50 14.63
CA TYR A 255 1.32 8.50 15.64
C TYR A 255 -0.12 8.00 15.51
N TRP A 256 -0.34 6.74 15.90
CA TRP A 256 -1.61 6.04 15.83
C TRP A 256 -1.79 5.04 16.99
N GLY A 257 -2.98 4.46 17.14
CA GLY A 257 -3.26 3.40 18.11
C GLY A 257 -4.09 3.85 19.31
N VAL A 258 -3.99 5.13 19.70
CA VAL A 258 -4.91 5.73 20.67
C VAL A 258 -6.27 5.98 20.02
N GLY A 259 -7.34 5.52 20.66
CA GLY A 259 -8.69 5.56 20.09
C GLY A 259 -9.59 6.63 20.67
N GLY A 260 -10.85 6.65 20.20
CA GLY A 260 -11.80 7.71 20.56
C GLY A 260 -12.07 7.85 22.06
N ARG A 261 -11.82 6.79 22.84
CA ARG A 261 -11.94 6.78 24.31
C ARG A 261 -10.87 7.63 25.00
N ASP A 262 -9.67 7.70 24.44
CA ASP A 262 -8.48 8.17 25.15
C ASP A 262 -7.96 9.51 24.63
N VAL A 263 -8.44 9.97 23.46
CA VAL A 263 -7.95 11.20 22.83
C VAL A 263 -8.73 12.46 23.26
N PRO A 264 -8.06 13.64 23.28
CA PRO A 264 -8.74 14.93 23.45
C PRO A 264 -9.74 15.18 22.31
N PHE A 265 -10.96 15.60 22.63
CA PHE A 265 -12.00 15.90 21.66
C PHE A 265 -12.54 17.33 21.83
N PRO A 266 -12.72 18.07 20.71
CA PRO A 266 -12.51 17.68 19.31
C PRO A 266 -11.08 17.92 18.78
N GLU A 267 -10.15 18.33 19.63
CA GLU A 267 -8.81 18.79 19.21
C GLU A 267 -8.04 17.75 18.38
N CYS A 268 -8.17 16.45 18.70
CA CYS A 268 -7.53 15.38 17.93
C CYS A 268 -7.89 15.39 16.44
N LEU A 269 -9.12 15.82 16.08
CA LEU A 269 -9.58 15.87 14.69
C LEU A 269 -8.82 16.91 13.86
N TYR A 270 -8.21 17.89 14.52
CA TYR A 270 -7.47 18.97 13.87
C TYR A 270 -5.96 18.74 13.84
N ARG A 271 -5.44 17.66 14.44
CA ARG A 271 -4.01 17.34 14.42
C ARG A 271 -3.61 16.62 13.14
N SER A 272 -2.61 17.15 12.43
CA SER A 272 -2.10 16.52 11.20
C SER A 272 -1.17 15.34 11.44
N ASN A 273 -0.58 15.24 12.65
CA ASN A 273 0.29 14.14 13.01
C ASN A 273 -0.42 12.99 13.75
N TYR A 274 -1.71 13.12 14.05
CA TYR A 274 -2.51 12.03 14.61
C TYR A 274 -3.24 11.30 13.48
N LEU A 275 -3.03 9.99 13.38
CA LEU A 275 -3.60 9.19 12.31
C LEU A 275 -4.89 8.49 12.68
N GLY A 276 -5.20 8.28 13.97
CA GLY A 276 -6.38 7.53 14.40
C GLY A 276 -6.06 6.28 15.23
N PRO A 277 -7.08 5.51 15.62
CA PRO A 277 -6.95 4.26 16.37
C PRO A 277 -6.34 3.11 15.57
N ALA A 278 -6.53 3.10 14.25
CA ALA A 278 -6.04 2.07 13.37
C ALA A 278 -5.09 2.68 12.35
N LEU A 279 -4.23 1.86 11.75
CA LEU A 279 -3.37 2.28 10.64
C LEU A 279 -3.73 1.55 9.35
N PHE A 280 -4.32 0.34 9.46
CA PHE A 280 -4.61 -0.48 8.30
C PHE A 280 -5.82 -1.41 8.42
N LEU A 281 -6.27 -1.87 7.26
CA LEU A 281 -7.07 -3.09 7.09
C LEU A 281 -6.10 -4.27 7.00
N ASP A 282 -6.31 -5.29 7.83
CA ASP A 282 -5.38 -6.41 7.99
C ASP A 282 -5.76 -7.56 7.04
N GLU A 283 -4.90 -7.80 6.05
CA GLU A 283 -4.94 -8.87 5.05
C GLU A 283 -6.34 -9.33 4.58
N PRO A 284 -7.17 -8.47 3.94
CA PRO A 284 -8.53 -8.86 3.57
C PRO A 284 -8.63 -10.11 2.69
N ALA A 285 -7.65 -10.37 1.82
CA ALA A 285 -7.64 -11.60 1.00
C ALA A 285 -7.30 -12.85 1.83
N VAL A 286 -6.42 -12.75 2.82
CA VAL A 286 -6.12 -13.83 3.77
C VAL A 286 -7.32 -14.10 4.67
N GLY A 287 -7.95 -13.04 5.20
CA GLY A 287 -9.19 -13.14 5.96
C GLY A 287 -10.30 -13.84 5.18
N THR A 288 -10.47 -13.51 3.89
CA THR A 288 -11.40 -14.22 3.00
C THR A 288 -11.08 -15.71 2.91
N ARG A 289 -9.81 -16.05 2.66
CA ARG A 289 -9.38 -17.44 2.56
C ARG A 289 -9.62 -18.20 3.86
N ASP A 290 -9.19 -17.65 4.98
CA ASP A 290 -9.08 -18.36 6.25
C ASP A 290 -10.37 -18.37 7.06
N HIS A 291 -11.14 -17.29 7.00
CA HIS A 291 -12.35 -17.14 7.81
C HIS A 291 -13.63 -17.40 7.04
N ASP A 292 -13.66 -17.16 5.72
CA ASP A 292 -14.87 -17.36 4.93
C ASP A 292 -14.81 -18.66 4.12
N VAL A 293 -13.73 -18.89 3.36
CA VAL A 293 -13.70 -19.98 2.36
C VAL A 293 -13.24 -21.31 2.94
N ARG A 294 -12.09 -21.39 3.61
CA ARG A 294 -11.56 -22.65 4.17
C ARG A 294 -12.56 -23.35 5.11
N PRO A 295 -13.28 -22.66 6.00
CA PRO A 295 -14.28 -23.30 6.85
C PRO A 295 -15.45 -23.92 6.06
N LEU A 296 -15.83 -23.33 4.93
CA LEU A 296 -16.86 -23.89 4.04
C LEU A 296 -16.32 -25.11 3.27
N LEU A 297 -15.11 -25.04 2.74
CA LEU A 297 -14.47 -26.16 2.04
C LEU A 297 -14.31 -27.40 2.93
N ALA A 298 -14.04 -27.20 4.23
CA ALA A 298 -13.97 -28.29 5.20
C ALA A 298 -15.31 -29.03 5.40
N LYS A 299 -16.44 -28.35 5.18
CA LYS A 299 -17.79 -28.86 5.43
C LYS A 299 -18.52 -29.33 4.17
N ASP A 300 -18.17 -28.78 3.01
CA ASP A 300 -18.86 -29.01 1.74
C ASP A 300 -17.93 -29.58 0.65
N PRO A 301 -17.90 -30.92 0.47
CA PRO A 301 -17.15 -31.56 -0.61
C PRO A 301 -17.61 -31.14 -2.02
N ALA A 302 -18.88 -30.76 -2.21
CA ALA A 302 -19.35 -30.28 -3.50
C ALA A 302 -18.76 -28.91 -3.83
N LEU A 303 -18.62 -28.03 -2.82
CA LEU A 303 -17.94 -26.74 -2.99
C LEU A 303 -16.46 -26.93 -3.38
N ARG A 304 -15.73 -27.88 -2.79
CA ARG A 304 -14.34 -28.17 -3.18
C ARG A 304 -14.19 -28.43 -4.68
N ARG A 305 -15.12 -29.22 -5.23
CA ARG A 305 -15.22 -29.56 -6.67
C ARG A 305 -15.78 -28.45 -7.54
N ALA A 306 -16.48 -27.48 -6.97
CA ALA A 306 -17.10 -26.37 -7.69
C ALA A 306 -16.35 -25.03 -7.54
N LEU A 307 -15.33 -24.96 -6.68
CA LEU A 307 -14.58 -23.73 -6.44
C LEU A 307 -13.84 -23.25 -7.69
N THR A 308 -13.93 -21.95 -7.96
CA THR A 308 -13.27 -21.29 -9.10
C THR A 308 -12.59 -20.00 -8.63
N PRO A 309 -11.63 -19.45 -9.41
CA PRO A 309 -11.08 -18.12 -9.17
C PRO A 309 -12.16 -17.04 -9.05
N GLY A 310 -13.18 -17.07 -9.92
CA GLY A 310 -14.31 -16.14 -9.84
C GLY A 310 -15.09 -16.23 -8.52
N ARG A 311 -15.32 -17.44 -7.98
CA ARG A 311 -15.97 -17.59 -6.66
C ARG A 311 -15.13 -17.03 -5.52
N MET A 312 -13.79 -17.15 -5.60
CA MET A 312 -12.90 -16.51 -4.62
C MET A 312 -12.98 -14.99 -4.69
N PHE A 313 -13.01 -14.42 -5.89
CA PHE A 313 -13.16 -12.98 -6.08
C PHE A 313 -14.47 -12.45 -5.48
N GLU A 314 -15.59 -13.16 -5.69
CA GLU A 314 -16.88 -12.79 -5.11
C GLU A 314 -16.86 -12.85 -3.57
N ALA A 315 -16.33 -13.94 -2.99
CA ALA A 315 -16.18 -14.06 -1.54
C ALA A 315 -15.30 -12.93 -0.97
N PHE A 316 -14.22 -12.59 -1.67
CA PHE A 316 -13.33 -11.51 -1.29
C PHE A 316 -14.02 -10.15 -1.33
N ARG A 317 -14.81 -9.86 -2.37
CA ARG A 317 -15.58 -8.62 -2.45
C ARG A 317 -16.49 -8.45 -1.24
N ASP A 318 -17.21 -9.50 -0.89
CA ASP A 318 -18.14 -9.48 0.24
C ASP A 318 -17.40 -9.31 1.57
N HIS A 319 -16.26 -9.99 1.75
CA HIS A 319 -15.41 -9.84 2.94
C HIS A 319 -14.87 -8.42 3.06
N PHE A 320 -14.29 -7.89 1.99
CA PHE A 320 -13.69 -6.56 1.96
C PHE A 320 -14.72 -5.46 2.27
N HIS A 321 -15.92 -5.54 1.68
CA HIS A 321 -17.01 -4.60 1.97
C HIS A 321 -17.38 -4.62 3.46
N ARG A 322 -17.46 -5.81 4.09
CA ARG A 322 -17.70 -5.92 5.54
C ARG A 322 -16.55 -5.33 6.35
N ALA A 323 -15.31 -5.60 5.97
CA ALA A 323 -14.13 -5.10 6.67
C ALA A 323 -14.07 -3.56 6.68
N VAL A 324 -14.39 -2.92 5.55
CA VAL A 324 -14.48 -1.46 5.44
C VAL A 324 -15.65 -0.91 6.25
N ARG A 325 -16.85 -1.47 6.08
CA ARG A 325 -18.06 -0.95 6.72
C ARG A 325 -18.07 -1.12 8.23
N ASP A 326 -17.61 -2.27 8.73
CA ASP A 326 -17.79 -2.66 10.13
C ASP A 326 -16.47 -2.69 10.93
N GLY A 327 -15.32 -2.68 10.25
CA GLY A 327 -14.00 -2.88 10.84
C GLY A 327 -13.28 -1.60 11.24
N ALA A 328 -11.97 -1.55 10.96
CA ALA A 328 -11.04 -0.50 11.39
C ALA A 328 -11.52 0.94 11.10
N PRO A 329 -12.16 1.25 9.95
CA PRO A 329 -12.63 2.61 9.66
C PRO A 329 -13.61 3.17 10.71
N THR A 330 -14.33 2.29 11.42
CA THR A 330 -15.35 2.69 12.40
C THR A 330 -14.83 2.80 13.83
N ALA A 331 -13.60 2.37 14.10
CA ALA A 331 -13.08 2.20 15.46
C ALA A 331 -13.07 3.52 16.25
N PHE A 332 -12.75 4.64 15.58
CA PHE A 332 -12.73 5.96 16.23
C PHE A 332 -14.11 6.36 16.74
N MET A 333 -15.13 6.29 15.87
CA MET A 333 -16.49 6.69 16.21
C MET A 333 -17.12 5.76 17.25
N LYS A 334 -16.88 4.43 17.16
CA LYS A 334 -17.30 3.48 18.21
C LYS A 334 -16.68 3.83 19.57
N GLY A 335 -15.42 4.23 19.59
CA GLY A 335 -14.74 4.71 20.79
C GLY A 335 -15.37 5.99 21.35
N MET A 336 -15.67 6.96 20.49
CA MET A 336 -16.31 8.22 20.89
C MET A 336 -17.74 8.04 21.40
N GLN A 337 -18.53 7.15 20.80
CA GLN A 337 -19.91 6.87 21.23
C GLN A 337 -20.00 6.32 22.66
N ALA A 338 -18.91 5.73 23.18
CA ALA A 338 -18.86 5.21 24.54
C ALA A 338 -18.60 6.28 25.61
N ARG A 339 -18.38 7.55 25.22
CA ARG A 339 -18.00 8.64 26.11
C ARG A 339 -19.19 9.48 26.55
N ALA A 340 -19.37 9.63 27.86
CA ALA A 340 -20.42 10.47 28.43
C ALA A 340 -20.10 11.98 28.36
N ASP A 341 -18.83 12.33 28.18
CA ASP A 341 -18.35 13.72 28.15
C ASP A 341 -18.36 14.34 26.73
N VAL A 342 -18.70 13.55 25.70
CA VAL A 342 -18.70 13.96 24.29
C VAL A 342 -20.10 13.84 23.70
N GLU A 343 -20.44 14.81 22.85
CA GLU A 343 -21.67 14.79 22.07
C GLU A 343 -21.32 14.87 20.59
N LEU A 344 -21.85 13.93 19.81
CA LEU A 344 -21.50 13.76 18.40
C LEU A 344 -22.55 14.33 17.46
N GLY A 345 -23.80 14.55 17.91
CA GLY A 345 -24.90 14.99 17.06
C GLY A 345 -25.01 14.21 15.75
N SER A 346 -24.98 14.93 14.62
CA SER A 346 -25.00 14.34 13.28
C SER A 346 -23.61 13.96 12.74
N LEU A 347 -22.53 14.10 13.53
CA LEU A 347 -21.18 13.78 13.09
C LEU A 347 -21.11 12.29 12.72
N ARG A 348 -20.69 12.03 11.49
CA ARG A 348 -20.36 10.70 10.98
C ARG A 348 -18.95 10.81 10.41
N LEU A 349 -18.10 9.87 10.78
CA LEU A 349 -16.72 9.82 10.34
C LEU A 349 -16.31 8.36 10.18
N ALA A 350 -15.86 8.01 8.99
CA ALA A 350 -15.03 6.84 8.77
C ALA A 350 -13.57 7.31 8.75
N GLN A 351 -12.66 6.48 9.25
CA GLN A 351 -11.25 6.81 9.19
C GLN A 351 -10.73 6.65 7.74
N ASP A 352 -10.33 7.75 7.11
CA ASP A 352 -10.03 7.83 5.67
C ASP A 352 -8.56 7.58 5.31
N ASN A 353 -7.66 7.59 6.30
CA ASN A 353 -6.21 7.48 6.09
C ASN A 353 -5.63 6.07 6.27
N LEU A 354 -6.48 5.05 6.29
CA LEU A 354 -6.02 3.66 6.38
C LEU A 354 -5.35 3.22 5.09
N TYR A 355 -4.34 2.37 5.19
CA TYR A 355 -3.92 1.56 4.05
C TYR A 355 -4.46 0.13 4.20
N SER A 356 -4.50 -0.64 3.12
CA SER A 356 -4.64 -2.09 3.25
C SER A 356 -3.26 -2.72 3.32
N TRP A 357 -3.08 -3.65 4.26
CA TRP A 357 -1.86 -4.42 4.44
C TRP A 357 -2.11 -5.81 3.87
N GLU A 358 -1.44 -6.16 2.77
CA GLU A 358 -1.89 -7.28 1.94
C GLU A 358 -0.73 -8.12 1.41
N THR A 359 -0.88 -9.44 1.58
CA THR A 359 0.03 -10.45 1.05
C THR A 359 -0.32 -10.84 -0.39
N MET A 360 -1.61 -10.97 -0.73
CA MET A 360 -2.11 -11.35 -2.06
C MET A 360 -2.32 -10.11 -2.95
N VAL A 361 -1.22 -9.51 -3.41
CA VAL A 361 -1.18 -8.21 -4.08
C VAL A 361 -2.01 -8.10 -5.36
N ALA A 362 -2.39 -9.20 -6.02
CA ALA A 362 -3.27 -9.15 -7.19
C ALA A 362 -4.66 -8.54 -6.88
N THR A 363 -5.07 -8.58 -5.61
CA THR A 363 -6.32 -7.98 -5.14
C THR A 363 -6.28 -6.45 -5.03
N ALA A 364 -5.10 -5.83 -5.11
CA ALA A 364 -4.86 -4.42 -4.78
C ALA A 364 -5.78 -3.45 -5.53
N ALA A 365 -6.02 -3.68 -6.83
CA ALA A 365 -6.88 -2.82 -7.64
C ALA A 365 -8.29 -2.73 -7.03
N TRP A 366 -8.89 -3.87 -6.69
CA TRP A 366 -10.21 -3.90 -6.05
C TRP A 366 -10.19 -3.22 -4.68
N GLN A 367 -9.15 -3.43 -3.87
CA GLN A 367 -9.09 -2.80 -2.54
C GLN A 367 -9.03 -1.28 -2.59
N LEU A 368 -8.39 -0.71 -3.62
CA LEU A 368 -8.29 0.73 -3.77
C LEU A 368 -9.48 1.36 -4.51
N THR A 369 -10.17 0.61 -5.38
CA THR A 369 -11.28 1.16 -6.20
C THR A 369 -12.67 0.70 -5.77
N GLY A 370 -12.79 -0.43 -5.07
CA GLY A 370 -14.06 -1.07 -4.71
C GLY A 370 -14.88 -0.28 -3.70
N GLU A 371 -14.22 0.53 -2.86
CA GLU A 371 -14.84 1.46 -1.91
C GLU A 371 -14.28 2.88 -2.13
N PRO A 372 -14.84 3.65 -3.07
CA PRO A 372 -14.34 4.99 -3.41
C PRO A 372 -14.36 5.96 -2.21
N THR A 373 -15.34 5.79 -1.33
CA THR A 373 -15.53 6.53 -0.08
C THR A 373 -15.33 5.60 1.11
N GLY A 374 -14.48 5.96 2.06
CA GLY A 374 -14.24 5.16 3.28
C GLY A 374 -13.37 3.92 3.07
N GLY A 375 -13.04 3.56 1.82
CA GLY A 375 -12.02 2.56 1.52
C GLY A 375 -10.60 3.04 1.84
N PRO A 376 -9.61 2.14 1.83
CA PRO A 376 -8.23 2.49 2.13
C PRO A 376 -7.65 3.49 1.12
N ARG A 377 -6.80 4.41 1.57
CA ARG A 377 -6.10 5.40 0.75
C ARG A 377 -4.77 4.90 0.17
N ALA A 378 -4.28 3.76 0.63
CA ALA A 378 -3.08 3.14 0.11
C ALA A 378 -3.11 1.61 0.22
N ILE A 379 -2.20 0.93 -0.46
CA ILE A 379 -1.97 -0.51 -0.37
C ILE A 379 -0.50 -0.76 -0.02
N VAL A 380 -0.23 -1.60 0.97
CA VAL A 380 1.13 -1.95 1.42
C VAL A 380 1.32 -3.45 1.28
N PHE A 381 2.41 -3.84 0.62
CA PHE A 381 2.75 -5.25 0.50
C PHE A 381 3.27 -5.81 1.81
N GLU A 382 2.64 -6.90 2.25
CA GLU A 382 3.13 -7.82 3.27
C GLU A 382 3.87 -8.98 2.60
N PRO A 383 5.22 -9.09 2.77
CA PRO A 383 5.96 -10.25 2.30
C PRO A 383 5.48 -11.58 2.90
N PRO A 384 5.02 -12.54 2.08
CA PRO A 384 4.61 -13.84 2.56
C PRO A 384 5.79 -14.69 3.02
N GLY A 385 5.83 -15.04 4.32
CA GLY A 385 6.79 -16.01 4.86
C GLY A 385 8.23 -15.81 4.35
N ARG A 386 8.95 -16.91 4.02
CA ARG A 386 10.37 -16.90 3.61
C ARG A 386 10.62 -16.28 2.22
N LEU A 387 10.19 -15.05 1.95
CA LEU A 387 10.29 -14.41 0.64
C LEU A 387 11.75 -14.12 0.26
N GLY A 388 12.12 -14.35 -1.01
CA GLY A 388 13.42 -13.93 -1.53
C GLY A 388 13.56 -14.26 -3.00
N THR A 389 14.31 -13.46 -3.74
CA THR A 389 14.48 -13.54 -5.20
C THR A 389 14.97 -14.92 -5.61
N ARG A 390 16.00 -15.42 -4.92
CA ARG A 390 16.58 -16.75 -5.14
C ARG A 390 15.66 -17.91 -4.74
N ARG A 391 14.59 -17.68 -3.98
CA ARG A 391 13.57 -18.68 -3.69
C ARG A 391 12.41 -18.59 -4.68
N THR A 392 11.79 -17.43 -4.75
CA THR A 392 10.50 -17.19 -5.40
C THR A 392 10.59 -17.13 -6.92
N VAL A 393 11.64 -16.51 -7.49
CA VAL A 393 11.80 -16.44 -8.96
C VAL A 393 11.99 -17.83 -9.57
N PRO A 394 12.83 -18.73 -9.02
CA PRO A 394 12.87 -20.13 -9.44
C PRO A 394 11.51 -20.84 -9.40
N GLU A 395 10.70 -20.62 -8.35
CA GLU A 395 9.36 -21.20 -8.25
C GLU A 395 8.45 -20.71 -9.38
N MET A 396 8.45 -19.41 -9.67
CA MET A 396 7.72 -18.82 -10.79
C MET A 396 8.17 -19.39 -12.14
N ASN A 397 9.48 -19.48 -12.38
CA ASN A 397 10.04 -20.05 -13.62
C ASN A 397 9.62 -21.52 -13.81
N MET A 398 9.66 -22.31 -12.73
CA MET A 398 9.26 -23.72 -12.77
C MET A 398 7.75 -23.87 -12.90
N ALA A 399 6.94 -22.98 -12.32
CA ALA A 399 5.49 -23.06 -12.35
C ALA A 399 4.89 -22.57 -13.67
N TYR A 400 5.41 -21.48 -14.23
CA TYR A 400 4.79 -20.75 -15.33
C TYR A 400 5.55 -20.85 -16.64
N GLY A 401 6.77 -21.39 -16.65
CA GLY A 401 7.57 -21.54 -17.87
C GLY A 401 8.12 -20.21 -18.42
N CYS A 402 8.10 -19.15 -17.61
CA CYS A 402 8.90 -17.96 -17.82
C CYS A 402 10.39 -18.25 -17.50
N GLN A 403 11.26 -17.32 -17.92
CA GLN A 403 12.69 -17.34 -17.62
C GLN A 403 13.11 -15.98 -17.03
N LEU A 404 12.56 -15.64 -15.86
CA LEU A 404 12.98 -14.47 -15.10
C LEU A 404 14.36 -14.70 -14.46
N PRO A 405 15.31 -13.75 -14.51
CA PRO A 405 16.66 -13.94 -14.00
C PRO A 405 16.70 -13.94 -12.46
N PRO A 406 17.01 -15.08 -11.79
CA PRO A 406 17.02 -15.18 -10.33
C PRO A 406 18.12 -14.38 -9.63
N SER A 407 19.11 -13.90 -10.38
CA SER A 407 20.19 -13.04 -9.88
C SER A 407 19.83 -11.56 -9.82
N ASN A 408 18.68 -11.16 -10.37
CA ASN A 408 18.21 -9.79 -10.38
C ASN A 408 17.00 -9.63 -9.45
N PRO A 409 17.14 -8.96 -8.30
CA PRO A 409 16.03 -8.71 -7.36
C PRO A 409 14.80 -8.02 -7.99
N ALA A 410 14.98 -7.23 -9.04
CA ALA A 410 13.86 -6.63 -9.79
C ALA A 410 12.92 -7.69 -10.39
N SER A 411 13.41 -8.90 -10.67
CA SER A 411 12.60 -10.00 -11.22
C SER A 411 11.54 -10.50 -10.23
N LEU A 412 11.75 -10.28 -8.94
CA LEU A 412 10.75 -10.51 -7.90
C LEU A 412 9.97 -9.22 -7.58
N ALA A 413 10.68 -8.09 -7.48
CA ALA A 413 10.09 -6.84 -7.04
C ALA A 413 9.11 -6.25 -8.06
N ASP A 414 9.45 -6.22 -9.35
CA ASP A 414 8.64 -5.55 -10.38
C ASP A 414 7.24 -6.16 -10.55
N PRO A 415 7.06 -7.50 -10.58
CA PRO A 415 5.73 -8.08 -10.60
C PRO A 415 4.89 -7.71 -9.37
N VAL A 416 5.49 -7.66 -8.18
CA VAL A 416 4.78 -7.31 -6.95
C VAL A 416 4.42 -5.83 -6.95
N PHE A 417 5.40 -4.96 -7.19
CA PHE A 417 5.23 -3.51 -7.19
C PHE A 417 4.36 -3.02 -8.33
N GLY A 418 4.36 -3.69 -9.47
CA GLY A 418 3.46 -3.38 -10.58
C GLY A 418 1.98 -3.59 -10.23
N PHE A 419 1.62 -4.56 -9.37
CA PHE A 419 0.25 -4.66 -8.84
C PHE A 419 -0.10 -3.49 -7.92
N LEU A 420 0.81 -3.13 -7.02
CA LEU A 420 0.59 -2.07 -6.04
C LEU A 420 0.51 -0.69 -6.71
N ARG A 421 1.48 -0.37 -7.57
CA ARG A 421 1.52 0.89 -8.33
C ARG A 421 0.38 0.96 -9.35
N GLY A 422 0.07 -0.13 -10.04
CA GLY A 422 -1.07 -0.20 -10.97
C GLY A 422 -2.40 0.11 -10.29
N ALA A 423 -2.63 -0.47 -9.11
CA ALA A 423 -3.80 -0.16 -8.29
C ALA A 423 -3.82 1.29 -7.81
N ALA A 424 -2.68 1.78 -7.31
CA ALA A 424 -2.53 3.15 -6.83
C ALA A 424 -2.78 4.17 -7.94
N ARG A 425 -2.27 3.93 -9.15
CA ARG A 425 -2.49 4.75 -10.34
C ARG A 425 -3.96 4.75 -10.75
N ALA A 426 -4.61 3.59 -10.74
CA ALA A 426 -6.02 3.47 -11.11
C ALA A 426 -6.96 4.24 -10.15
N ALA A 427 -6.58 4.37 -8.88
CA ALA A 427 -7.39 5.02 -7.86
C ALA A 427 -6.93 6.44 -7.46
N ASP A 428 -5.83 6.94 -8.05
CA ASP A 428 -5.13 8.15 -7.60
C ASP A 428 -4.92 8.11 -6.07
N LYS A 429 -4.25 7.05 -5.64
CA LYS A 429 -3.98 6.65 -4.25
C LYS A 429 -2.51 6.29 -4.09
N GLN A 430 -2.12 5.92 -2.88
CA GLN A 430 -0.73 5.65 -2.52
C GLN A 430 -0.43 4.15 -2.45
N TRP A 431 0.85 3.79 -2.36
CA TRP A 431 1.26 2.41 -2.12
C TRP A 431 2.55 2.32 -1.31
N GLY A 432 2.91 1.11 -0.88
CA GLY A 432 4.15 0.88 -0.16
C GLY A 432 4.53 -0.58 0.01
N VAL A 433 5.58 -0.78 0.79
CA VAL A 433 6.21 -2.08 1.05
C VAL A 433 6.54 -2.23 2.53
N SER A 434 6.46 -3.45 3.04
CA SER A 434 7.01 -3.81 4.34
C SER A 434 8.13 -4.84 4.22
N ILE A 435 8.95 -4.96 5.27
CA ILE A 435 9.98 -6.00 5.40
C ILE A 435 9.66 -6.84 6.62
N TYR A 436 9.71 -8.15 6.43
CA TYR A 436 9.49 -9.16 7.46
C TYR A 436 10.79 -9.92 7.75
N GLY A 437 10.89 -10.50 8.95
CA GLY A 437 11.98 -11.35 9.42
C GLY A 437 12.26 -12.58 8.53
N ALA A 438 11.32 -12.93 7.65
CA ALA A 438 11.44 -14.05 6.75
C ALA A 438 11.88 -13.62 5.34
N VAL A 439 11.94 -12.32 5.05
CA VAL A 439 12.53 -11.78 3.82
C VAL A 439 14.04 -12.06 3.81
N ASP A 440 14.57 -12.51 2.67
CA ASP A 440 16.01 -12.66 2.46
C ASP A 440 16.72 -11.33 2.80
N PRO A 441 17.63 -11.32 3.79
CA PRO A 441 18.25 -10.07 4.22
C PRO A 441 19.08 -9.39 3.12
N ALA A 442 19.51 -10.12 2.08
CA ALA A 442 20.18 -9.54 0.92
C ALA A 442 19.25 -8.72 0.02
N ASP A 443 17.96 -9.06 0.00
CA ASP A 443 16.97 -8.39 -0.85
C ASP A 443 16.36 -7.16 -0.18
N ALA A 444 16.26 -7.13 1.14
CA ALA A 444 15.57 -6.07 1.88
C ALA A 444 16.08 -4.65 1.54
N PRO A 445 17.39 -4.35 1.47
CA PRO A 445 17.87 -3.04 1.04
C PRO A 445 17.37 -2.65 -0.36
N PHE A 446 17.44 -3.57 -1.32
CA PHE A 446 17.00 -3.33 -2.70
C PHE A 446 15.49 -3.09 -2.76
N LEU A 447 14.68 -3.90 -2.08
CA LEU A 447 13.23 -3.76 -2.07
C LEU A 447 12.79 -2.38 -1.59
N LEU A 448 13.45 -1.85 -0.55
CA LEU A 448 13.15 -0.52 0.00
C LEU A 448 13.53 0.61 -0.97
N THR A 449 14.76 0.62 -1.49
CA THR A 449 15.22 1.69 -2.37
C THR A 449 14.52 1.65 -3.72
N HIS A 450 14.30 0.45 -4.27
CA HIS A 450 13.57 0.28 -5.53
C HIS A 450 12.10 0.71 -5.40
N ALA A 451 11.43 0.38 -4.29
CA ALA A 451 10.07 0.87 -4.03
C ALA A 451 10.04 2.40 -3.92
N TYR A 452 11.04 3.02 -3.26
CA TYR A 452 11.18 4.47 -3.20
C TYR A 452 11.31 5.09 -4.60
N ASP A 453 12.16 4.53 -5.45
CA ASP A 453 12.39 5.02 -6.81
C ASP A 453 11.17 4.85 -7.73
N LEU A 454 10.26 3.93 -7.38
CA LEU A 454 8.98 3.73 -8.08
C LEU A 454 7.81 4.52 -7.48
N GLY A 455 8.04 5.33 -6.44
CA GLY A 455 7.04 6.24 -5.87
C GLY A 455 6.27 5.72 -4.66
N ALA A 456 6.73 4.64 -4.00
CA ALA A 456 6.14 4.17 -2.74
C ALA A 456 6.22 5.25 -1.65
N THR A 457 5.17 5.41 -0.84
CA THR A 457 5.15 6.39 0.26
C THR A 457 5.10 5.75 1.64
N HIS A 458 4.93 4.42 1.71
CA HIS A 458 4.81 3.68 2.96
C HIS A 458 5.89 2.60 3.05
N PHE A 459 6.66 2.61 4.14
CA PHE A 459 7.77 1.70 4.41
C PHE A 459 7.69 1.21 5.84
N PHE A 460 7.55 -0.09 6.04
CA PHE A 460 7.35 -0.63 7.38
C PHE A 460 8.20 -1.85 7.66
N PHE A 461 8.50 -2.09 8.93
CA PHE A 461 9.19 -3.29 9.39
C PHE A 461 8.29 -4.01 10.38
N TRP A 462 7.98 -5.28 10.13
CA TRP A 462 7.20 -6.07 11.08
C TRP A 462 8.09 -6.45 12.26
N ASP A 463 7.75 -5.98 13.45
CA ASP A 463 8.65 -5.95 14.61
C ASP A 463 8.37 -7.04 15.65
N ASN A 464 7.44 -7.95 15.38
CA ASN A 464 7.01 -8.98 16.32
C ASN A 464 6.70 -10.31 15.62
N TYR A 465 6.30 -11.31 16.41
CA TYR A 465 5.82 -12.63 15.94
C TYR A 465 6.84 -13.46 15.14
N GLN A 466 7.51 -14.40 15.82
CA GLN A 466 8.27 -15.50 15.22
C GLN A 466 9.10 -15.10 13.98
N LEU A 467 8.99 -15.85 12.88
CA LEU A 467 9.72 -15.63 11.64
C LEU A 467 9.38 -14.28 10.97
N ALA A 468 8.29 -13.61 11.34
CA ALA A 468 7.91 -12.32 10.77
C ALA A 468 8.69 -11.16 11.39
N CYS A 469 9.26 -11.32 12.58
CA CYS A 469 9.95 -10.26 13.31
C CYS A 469 11.29 -9.86 12.67
N VAL A 470 11.42 -8.58 12.34
CA VAL A 470 12.68 -7.90 12.05
C VAL A 470 13.24 -7.36 13.39
N PRO A 471 14.45 -7.78 13.81
CA PRO A 471 15.03 -7.31 15.07
C PRO A 471 15.28 -5.80 15.09
N TYR A 472 15.25 -5.20 16.29
CA TYR A 472 15.29 -3.74 16.48
C TYR A 472 16.47 -3.06 15.77
N ALA A 473 17.70 -3.54 15.96
CA ALA A 473 18.87 -2.97 15.30
C ALA A 473 18.82 -3.08 13.77
N GLU A 474 18.17 -4.12 13.23
CA GLU A 474 17.98 -4.27 11.79
C GLU A 474 16.95 -3.25 11.26
N CYS A 475 15.85 -3.01 11.98
CA CYS A 475 14.89 -1.96 11.63
C CYS A 475 15.59 -0.58 11.57
N LEU A 476 16.41 -0.24 12.56
CA LEU A 476 17.18 1.01 12.58
C LEU A 476 18.17 1.11 11.41
N ARG A 477 18.88 0.03 11.09
CA ARG A 477 19.82 -0.03 9.97
C ARG A 477 19.12 0.20 8.63
N LEU A 478 17.98 -0.47 8.41
CA LEU A 478 17.20 -0.34 7.17
C LEU A 478 16.55 1.05 7.05
N ALA A 479 16.07 1.63 8.15
CA ALA A 479 15.56 3.01 8.18
C ALA A 479 16.66 4.02 7.80
N ARG A 480 17.86 3.89 8.37
CA ARG A 480 19.01 4.76 8.03
C ARG A 480 19.41 4.63 6.56
N LEU A 481 19.39 3.40 6.02
CA LEU A 481 19.66 3.15 4.60
C LEU A 481 18.64 3.86 3.71
N LEU A 482 17.35 3.72 4.00
CA LEU A 482 16.29 4.38 3.24
C LEU A 482 16.39 5.91 3.35
N GLN A 483 16.67 6.42 4.55
CA GLN A 483 16.85 7.85 4.78
C GLN A 483 18.05 8.42 4.02
N ALA A 484 19.16 7.67 3.94
CA ALA A 484 20.32 8.06 3.13
C ALA A 484 20.00 8.07 1.63
N HIS A 485 19.28 7.05 1.14
CA HIS A 485 18.82 6.98 -0.25
C HIS A 485 17.90 8.15 -0.60
N ALA A 486 16.93 8.45 0.28
CA ALA A 486 16.02 9.58 0.12
C ALA A 486 16.74 10.93 0.15
N GLY A 487 17.83 11.05 0.91
CA GLY A 487 18.69 12.25 0.92
C GLY A 487 19.46 12.45 -0.39
N GLN A 488 19.79 11.36 -1.09
CA GLN A 488 20.42 11.41 -2.42
C GLN A 488 19.40 11.63 -3.55
N HIS A 489 18.14 11.29 -3.31
CA HIS A 489 17.03 11.39 -4.27
C HIS A 489 15.83 12.17 -3.67
N PRO A 490 16.00 13.45 -3.30
CA PRO A 490 14.97 14.20 -2.56
C PRO A 490 13.77 14.61 -3.43
N ASP A 491 13.97 14.84 -4.73
CA ASP A 491 12.94 15.34 -5.65
C ASP A 491 12.18 14.18 -6.31
N ARG A 492 11.18 13.64 -5.61
CA ARG A 492 10.51 12.40 -6.02
C ARG A 492 9.50 12.54 -7.17
N GLN A 493 8.96 13.72 -7.45
CA GLN A 493 7.87 13.95 -8.43
C GLN A 493 6.82 12.81 -8.42
N LEU A 494 6.17 12.59 -7.27
CA LEU A 494 5.36 11.38 -7.01
C LEU A 494 4.31 11.08 -8.09
N THR A 495 3.64 12.10 -8.64
CA THR A 495 2.69 11.95 -9.74
C THR A 495 3.35 11.35 -10.98
N SER A 496 4.54 11.83 -11.37
CA SER A 496 5.29 11.27 -12.50
C SER A 496 5.66 9.80 -12.25
N LEU A 497 6.11 9.46 -11.03
CA LEU A 497 6.46 8.08 -10.68
C LEU A 497 5.24 7.15 -10.70
N LEU A 498 4.10 7.62 -10.19
CA LEU A 498 2.84 6.86 -10.21
C LEU A 498 2.39 6.53 -11.64
N HIS A 499 2.68 7.41 -12.60
CA HIS A 499 2.35 7.26 -14.01
C HIS A 499 3.49 6.73 -14.89
N ALA A 500 4.62 6.30 -14.31
CA ALA A 500 5.82 5.94 -15.07
C ALA A 500 5.67 4.65 -15.91
N ALA A 501 4.66 3.82 -15.65
CA ALA A 501 4.40 2.61 -16.42
C ALA A 501 3.83 2.91 -17.81
N ASP A 502 4.46 2.33 -18.84
CA ASP A 502 3.98 2.41 -20.23
C ASP A 502 3.03 1.26 -20.58
N THR A 503 3.21 0.10 -19.95
CA THR A 503 2.47 -1.12 -20.24
C THR A 503 1.60 -1.51 -19.03
N LEU A 504 0.33 -1.80 -19.26
CA LEU A 504 -0.56 -2.41 -18.27
C LEU A 504 -0.81 -3.88 -18.64
N ILE A 505 -0.56 -4.80 -17.71
CA ILE A 505 -0.89 -6.22 -17.85
C ILE A 505 -2.11 -6.54 -17.00
N LEU A 506 -3.24 -6.84 -17.65
CA LEU A 506 -4.49 -7.21 -17.02
C LEU A 506 -4.63 -8.73 -16.96
N ILE A 507 -4.99 -9.24 -15.79
CA ILE A 507 -5.24 -10.68 -15.55
C ILE A 507 -6.71 -10.91 -15.15
N PRO A 508 -7.27 -12.13 -15.32
CA PRO A 508 -8.67 -12.35 -14.99
C PRO A 508 -8.92 -12.18 -13.47
N PRO A 509 -10.06 -11.60 -13.06
CA PRO A 509 -10.40 -11.47 -11.65
C PRO A 509 -10.35 -12.80 -10.89
N GLY A 510 -9.80 -12.78 -9.68
CA GLY A 510 -9.61 -13.96 -8.85
C GLY A 510 -8.40 -14.83 -9.22
N TYR A 511 -7.67 -14.55 -10.30
CA TYR A 511 -6.36 -15.16 -10.52
C TYR A 511 -5.31 -14.35 -9.76
N GLU A 512 -4.41 -15.02 -9.04
CA GLU A 512 -3.43 -14.33 -8.19
C GLU A 512 -2.14 -15.15 -8.05
N LEU A 513 -1.20 -14.70 -7.21
CA LEU A 513 0.15 -15.27 -7.14
C LEU A 513 0.31 -16.34 -6.06
N GLY A 514 -0.72 -16.61 -5.27
CA GLY A 514 -0.66 -17.47 -4.09
C GLY A 514 -0.37 -16.65 -2.82
N HIS A 515 -0.10 -17.34 -1.72
CA HIS A 515 0.18 -16.75 -0.41
C HIS A 515 1.64 -17.00 0.04
N VAL A 516 1.88 -17.69 1.17
CA VAL A 516 3.21 -18.06 1.73
C VAL A 516 4.14 -18.73 0.70
N GLN A 517 3.54 -19.37 -0.30
CA GLN A 517 4.22 -20.04 -1.40
C GLN A 517 3.95 -19.30 -2.71
N MET A 518 4.23 -18.00 -2.73
CA MET A 518 4.04 -17.15 -3.91
C MET A 518 4.73 -17.76 -5.14
N GLY A 519 4.01 -17.87 -6.24
CA GLY A 519 4.49 -18.47 -7.48
C GLY A 519 4.54 -19.99 -7.48
N ARG A 520 3.98 -20.68 -6.47
CA ARG A 520 4.00 -22.14 -6.35
C ARG A 520 2.59 -22.75 -6.45
N GLY A 521 2.28 -23.31 -7.62
CA GLY A 521 1.37 -24.45 -7.80
C GLY A 521 -0.13 -24.31 -7.45
N ASN A 522 -0.56 -23.27 -6.73
CA ASN A 522 -1.97 -22.95 -6.50
C ASN A 522 -2.25 -21.43 -6.46
N LEU A 523 -3.51 -21.09 -6.69
CA LEU A 523 -4.06 -19.75 -6.46
C LEU A 523 -4.67 -19.70 -5.05
N TRP A 524 -4.71 -18.52 -4.44
CA TRP A 524 -5.26 -18.23 -3.12
C TRP A 524 -4.63 -19.00 -1.96
N GLY A 525 -3.50 -19.68 -2.15
CA GLY A 525 -2.89 -20.52 -1.12
C GLY A 525 -3.79 -21.70 -0.71
N ILE A 526 -4.62 -22.21 -1.62
CA ILE A 526 -5.52 -23.34 -1.36
C ILE A 526 -5.37 -24.45 -2.43
N PRO A 527 -5.27 -25.73 -2.03
CA PRO A 527 -5.10 -26.84 -2.97
C PRO A 527 -6.19 -26.99 -4.04
N GLU A 528 -7.42 -26.62 -3.69
CA GLU A 528 -8.58 -26.68 -4.58
C GLU A 528 -8.37 -25.85 -5.85
N LEU A 529 -7.58 -24.77 -5.80
CA LEU A 529 -7.25 -23.92 -6.95
C LEU A 529 -5.83 -24.17 -7.47
N ASN A 530 -5.40 -25.43 -7.50
CA ASN A 530 -4.11 -25.80 -8.08
C ASN A 530 -4.01 -25.46 -9.58
N LEU A 531 -2.78 -25.38 -10.08
CA LEU A 531 -2.48 -24.90 -11.43
C LEU A 531 -2.88 -25.89 -12.55
N GLU A 532 -3.07 -27.18 -12.27
CA GLU A 532 -3.51 -28.15 -13.29
C GLU A 532 -5.03 -28.25 -13.44
N ARG A 533 -5.78 -27.67 -12.51
CA ARG A 533 -7.23 -27.58 -12.59
C ARG A 533 -7.65 -26.73 -13.78
N ARG A 534 -8.69 -27.18 -14.47
CA ARG A 534 -9.29 -26.46 -15.61
C ARG A 534 -10.41 -25.54 -15.13
N ASN A 535 -10.45 -24.34 -15.71
CA ASN A 535 -11.53 -23.39 -15.53
C ASN A 535 -12.75 -23.73 -16.40
N ALA A 536 -13.77 -22.87 -16.38
CA ALA A 536 -15.01 -23.06 -17.13
C ALA A 536 -14.83 -23.10 -18.66
N HIS A 537 -13.71 -22.60 -19.18
CA HIS A 537 -13.35 -22.68 -20.60
C HIS A 537 -12.53 -23.92 -20.95
N GLY A 538 -12.31 -24.83 -19.99
CA GLY A 538 -11.46 -26.00 -20.17
C GLY A 538 -9.97 -25.66 -20.24
N VAL A 539 -9.54 -24.45 -19.86
CA VAL A 539 -8.13 -24.03 -19.86
C VAL A 539 -7.56 -24.23 -18.45
N ARG A 540 -6.33 -24.75 -18.33
CA ARG A 540 -5.71 -24.90 -17.01
C ARG A 540 -5.35 -23.54 -16.43
N HIS A 541 -5.47 -23.39 -15.11
CA HIS A 541 -5.01 -22.17 -14.45
C HIS A 541 -3.54 -21.86 -14.76
N ARG A 542 -2.68 -22.89 -14.89
CA ARG A 542 -1.28 -22.76 -15.33
C ARG A 542 -1.16 -22.06 -16.67
N ASP A 543 -1.98 -22.44 -17.65
CA ASP A 543 -1.85 -21.95 -19.03
C ASP A 543 -2.27 -20.46 -19.13
N VAL A 544 -3.18 -20.02 -18.28
CA VAL A 544 -3.55 -18.60 -18.14
C VAL A 544 -2.39 -17.82 -17.51
N MET A 545 -1.92 -18.25 -16.33
CA MET A 545 -0.86 -17.54 -15.61
C MET A 545 0.50 -17.60 -16.31
N ALA A 546 0.79 -18.67 -17.05
CA ALA A 546 1.99 -18.76 -17.91
C ALA A 546 2.05 -17.62 -18.92
N LYS A 547 0.92 -17.24 -19.52
CA LYS A 547 0.86 -16.12 -20.47
C LYS A 547 1.11 -14.79 -19.79
N VAL A 548 0.59 -14.60 -18.58
CA VAL A 548 0.86 -13.42 -17.75
C VAL A 548 2.37 -13.31 -17.49
N PHE A 549 2.97 -14.38 -16.96
CA PHE A 549 4.39 -14.37 -16.57
C PHE A 549 5.36 -14.26 -17.75
N VAL A 550 4.99 -14.74 -18.94
CA VAL A 550 5.79 -14.51 -20.16
C VAL A 550 5.71 -13.05 -20.61
N GLU A 551 4.57 -12.38 -20.47
CA GLU A 551 4.47 -10.94 -20.76
C GLU A 551 5.21 -10.08 -19.71
N ILE A 552 5.20 -10.50 -18.44
CA ILE A 552 6.06 -9.92 -17.40
C ILE A 552 7.53 -10.10 -17.76
N GLU A 553 7.95 -11.32 -18.12
CA GLU A 553 9.32 -11.63 -18.55
C GLU A 553 9.73 -10.72 -19.71
N ARG A 554 8.82 -10.49 -20.67
CA ARG A 554 9.05 -9.58 -21.79
C ARG A 554 9.30 -8.15 -21.32
N CYS A 555 8.48 -7.61 -20.42
CA CYS A 555 8.67 -6.26 -19.90
C CYS A 555 10.02 -6.13 -19.16
N VAL A 556 10.34 -7.08 -18.27
CA VAL A 556 11.61 -7.09 -17.52
C VAL A 556 12.82 -7.13 -18.46
N ARG A 557 12.82 -8.02 -19.46
CA ARG A 557 13.96 -8.17 -20.39
C ARG A 557 14.14 -6.99 -21.33
N LEU A 558 13.06 -6.29 -21.68
CA LEU A 558 13.11 -5.10 -22.52
C LEU A 558 13.32 -3.81 -21.73
N GLY A 559 13.38 -3.88 -20.39
CA GLY A 559 13.46 -2.71 -19.52
C GLY A 559 12.23 -1.80 -19.64
N LEU A 560 11.05 -2.37 -19.92
CA LEU A 560 9.79 -1.63 -20.05
C LEU A 560 9.12 -1.51 -18.69
N PRO A 561 8.86 -0.30 -18.17
CA PRO A 561 8.06 -0.11 -16.97
C PRO A 561 6.63 -0.61 -17.18
N PHE A 562 6.14 -1.45 -16.27
CA PHE A 562 4.81 -2.06 -16.37
C PHE A 562 4.06 -2.07 -15.05
N ASP A 563 2.73 -2.00 -15.15
CA ASP A 563 1.79 -2.20 -14.05
C ASP A 563 0.97 -3.46 -14.28
N LEU A 564 0.40 -4.00 -13.21
CA LEU A 564 -0.53 -5.12 -13.25
C LEU A 564 -1.81 -4.80 -12.49
N ALA A 565 -2.91 -5.40 -12.92
CA ALA A 565 -4.17 -5.36 -12.20
C ALA A 565 -5.06 -6.52 -12.62
N TRP A 566 -6.08 -6.81 -11.80
CA TRP A 566 -7.25 -7.53 -12.29
C TRP A 566 -7.94 -6.73 -13.40
N ASP A 567 -8.45 -7.44 -14.41
CA ASP A 567 -9.31 -6.89 -15.46
C ASP A 567 -10.70 -6.59 -14.89
N LEU A 568 -10.78 -5.55 -14.06
CA LEU A 568 -12.01 -5.10 -13.41
C LEU A 568 -12.82 -4.21 -14.34
N ASP A 569 -14.14 -4.33 -14.26
CA ASP A 569 -15.04 -3.43 -14.97
C ASP A 569 -14.85 -1.98 -14.51
N GLY A 570 -14.73 -1.07 -15.47
CA GLY A 570 -14.55 0.36 -15.19
C GLY A 570 -13.16 0.76 -14.70
N LEU A 571 -12.19 -0.16 -14.65
CA LEU A 571 -10.81 0.18 -14.26
C LEU A 571 -10.23 1.24 -15.21
N PRO A 572 -9.70 2.38 -14.70
CA PRO A 572 -9.05 3.37 -15.55
C PRO A 572 -7.78 2.81 -16.19
N VAL A 573 -7.76 2.75 -17.52
CA VAL A 573 -6.60 2.29 -18.33
C VAL A 573 -6.01 3.40 -19.21
N ALA A 574 -6.43 4.65 -19.01
CA ALA A 574 -5.91 5.78 -19.76
C ALA A 574 -4.43 6.07 -19.42
N GLY A 575 -3.71 6.57 -20.41
CA GLY A 575 -2.30 6.95 -20.26
C GLY A 575 -1.29 5.80 -20.34
N TYR A 576 -1.72 4.55 -20.52
CA TYR A 576 -0.80 3.47 -20.90
C TYR A 576 -0.64 3.45 -22.42
N ARG A 577 0.58 3.28 -22.90
CA ARG A 577 0.88 3.12 -24.33
C ARG A 577 0.44 1.74 -24.83
N GLU A 578 0.53 0.74 -23.97
CA GLU A 578 0.21 -0.65 -24.26
C GLU A 578 -0.67 -1.26 -23.16
N ILE A 579 -1.72 -1.97 -23.56
CA ILE A 579 -2.56 -2.76 -22.66
C ILE A 579 -2.50 -4.21 -23.14
N VAL A 580 -2.08 -5.11 -22.26
CA VAL A 580 -1.99 -6.55 -22.48
C VAL A 580 -2.99 -7.22 -21.57
N ARG A 581 -4.05 -7.80 -22.12
CA ARG A 581 -5.13 -8.40 -21.35
C ARG A 581 -5.16 -9.90 -21.58
N VAL A 582 -4.78 -10.65 -20.56
CA VAL A 582 -4.87 -12.12 -20.56
C VAL A 582 -6.26 -12.51 -20.08
N ARG A 583 -7.00 -13.21 -20.94
CA ARG A 583 -8.37 -13.66 -20.68
C ARG A 583 -8.39 -15.04 -20.03
N GLU A 584 -9.46 -15.34 -19.31
CA GLU A 584 -9.65 -16.63 -18.65
C GLU A 584 -9.70 -17.81 -19.65
N ASN A 585 -10.20 -17.57 -20.87
CA ASN A 585 -10.17 -18.54 -21.97
C ASN A 585 -8.75 -18.72 -22.60
N GLY A 586 -7.73 -18.09 -22.04
CA GLY A 586 -6.35 -18.19 -22.49
C GLY A 586 -6.00 -17.33 -23.72
N ARG A 587 -6.90 -16.50 -24.24
CA ARG A 587 -6.54 -15.52 -25.27
C ARG A 587 -5.86 -14.29 -24.66
N ILE A 588 -5.10 -13.58 -25.48
CA ILE A 588 -4.42 -12.34 -25.10
C ILE A 588 -4.87 -11.24 -26.05
N ASP A 589 -5.53 -10.23 -25.52
CA ASP A 589 -5.87 -9.01 -26.26
C ASP A 589 -4.75 -7.99 -26.03
N VAL A 590 -4.14 -7.50 -27.10
CA VAL A 590 -3.09 -6.48 -27.05
C VAL A 590 -3.59 -5.23 -27.75
N ALA A 591 -3.68 -4.13 -27.00
CA ALA A 591 -3.97 -2.81 -27.54
C ALA A 591 -2.70 -1.93 -27.47
N THR A 592 -2.28 -1.36 -28.60
CA THR A 592 -1.12 -0.47 -28.67
C THR A 592 -1.39 0.63 -29.68
N SER A 593 -1.34 1.90 -29.26
CA SER A 593 -1.50 3.06 -30.15
C SER A 593 -2.72 2.97 -31.08
N GLY A 594 -3.87 2.55 -30.56
CA GLY A 594 -5.12 2.40 -31.32
C GLY A 594 -5.21 1.14 -32.20
N ARG A 595 -4.17 0.30 -32.25
CA ARG A 595 -4.22 -1.02 -32.88
C ARG A 595 -4.60 -2.08 -31.86
N HIS A 596 -5.46 -3.01 -32.26
CA HIS A 596 -5.89 -4.12 -31.43
C HIS A 596 -5.54 -5.44 -32.12
N ALA A 597 -4.96 -6.38 -31.37
CA ALA A 597 -4.63 -7.71 -31.84
C ALA A 597 -4.98 -8.76 -30.80
N VAL A 598 -5.64 -9.84 -31.23
CA VAL A 598 -5.92 -11.01 -30.39
C VAL A 598 -4.90 -12.10 -30.70
N ARG A 599 -4.29 -12.67 -29.67
CA ARG A 599 -3.26 -13.70 -29.77
C ARG A 599 -3.65 -14.95 -28.97
N ASN A 600 -3.22 -16.11 -29.46
CA ASN A 600 -3.36 -17.38 -28.75
C ASN A 600 -2.17 -17.67 -27.82
N ALA A 601 -1.04 -16.97 -28.01
CA ALA A 601 0.20 -17.15 -27.28
C ALA A 601 0.82 -15.80 -26.87
N ALA A 602 1.49 -15.79 -25.72
CA ALA A 602 2.25 -14.64 -25.23
C ALA A 602 3.48 -14.38 -26.11
N ARG A 603 3.95 -13.13 -26.08
CA ARG A 603 5.13 -12.70 -26.84
C ARG A 603 6.38 -13.06 -26.05
N ILE A 604 7.02 -14.14 -26.46
CA ILE A 604 8.26 -14.62 -25.82
C ILE A 604 9.40 -13.65 -26.17
N PRO A 605 10.07 -13.04 -25.18
CA PRO A 605 11.24 -12.19 -25.41
C PRO A 605 12.47 -13.02 -25.80
N GLU A 606 13.54 -12.33 -26.20
CA GLU A 606 14.85 -12.98 -26.34
C GLU A 606 15.31 -13.56 -25.00
N ARG A 607 15.60 -14.85 -25.00
CA ARG A 607 16.01 -15.62 -23.82
C ARG A 607 17.51 -15.92 -23.86
N PRO A 608 18.17 -16.11 -22.71
CA PRO A 608 19.60 -16.36 -22.65
C PRO A 608 19.95 -17.61 -23.46
N PRO A 609 21.05 -17.58 -24.25
CA PRO A 609 21.46 -18.74 -25.02
C PRO A 609 21.89 -19.89 -24.10
N GLY A 610 21.94 -21.10 -24.65
CA GLY A 610 22.43 -22.30 -23.98
C GLY A 610 21.37 -23.37 -23.80
N THR A 611 21.80 -24.52 -23.29
CA THR A 611 20.97 -25.70 -23.12
C THR A 611 20.30 -25.67 -21.75
N PRO A 612 18.97 -25.84 -21.67
CA PRO A 612 18.26 -25.98 -20.39
C PRO A 612 18.68 -27.27 -19.66
N PRO A 613 18.45 -27.37 -18.34
CA PRO A 613 18.61 -28.64 -17.64
C PRO A 613 17.65 -29.70 -18.19
N ARG A 614 17.94 -30.97 -17.93
CA ARG A 614 17.04 -32.10 -18.18
C ARG A 614 16.68 -32.78 -16.88
N ILE A 615 15.48 -33.31 -16.79
CA ILE A 615 15.01 -34.05 -15.61
C ILE A 615 14.22 -35.28 -16.05
N ARG A 616 14.46 -36.41 -15.38
CA ARG A 616 13.57 -37.58 -15.40
C ARG A 616 13.27 -38.00 -13.97
N VAL A 617 12.15 -38.68 -13.78
CA VAL A 617 11.72 -39.16 -12.46
C VAL A 617 11.46 -40.65 -12.50
N GLU A 618 11.92 -41.34 -11.48
CA GLU A 618 11.56 -42.72 -11.18
C GLU A 618 10.85 -42.79 -9.82
N LEU A 619 9.92 -43.75 -9.70
CA LEU A 619 9.20 -44.03 -8.47
C LEU A 619 9.45 -45.47 -8.06
N ASN A 620 9.97 -45.67 -6.85
CA ASN A 620 10.10 -46.98 -6.23
C ASN A 620 9.15 -47.08 -5.03
N GLY A 621 8.39 -48.16 -4.92
CA GLY A 621 7.50 -48.41 -3.77
C GLY A 621 7.28 -49.90 -3.53
N ALA A 622 7.33 -50.32 -2.26
CA ALA A 622 7.42 -51.74 -1.86
C ALA A 622 6.06 -52.49 -1.75
N SER A 623 4.92 -51.82 -1.87
CA SER A 623 3.56 -52.39 -1.70
C SER A 623 2.57 -51.75 -2.68
N HIS A 624 1.47 -52.42 -3.05
CA HIS A 624 0.43 -51.87 -3.94
C HIS A 624 -0.72 -51.13 -3.22
N ARG A 625 -0.90 -51.32 -1.91
CA ARG A 625 -2.07 -50.82 -1.14
C ARG A 625 -1.80 -49.56 -0.31
N ALA A 626 -2.82 -48.73 -0.11
CA ALA A 626 -2.76 -47.56 0.78
C ALA A 626 -2.88 -47.95 2.28
N PRO A 627 -2.23 -47.20 3.22
CA PRO A 627 -1.27 -46.13 2.98
C PRO A 627 0.05 -46.66 2.42
N ARG A 628 0.58 -46.00 1.39
CA ARG A 628 1.77 -46.44 0.64
C ARG A 628 2.87 -45.38 0.72
N ALA A 629 4.07 -45.80 1.12
CA ALA A 629 5.28 -45.00 1.03
C ALA A 629 5.97 -45.21 -0.33
N PHE A 630 6.53 -44.12 -0.85
CA PHE A 630 7.28 -44.06 -2.09
C PHE A 630 8.62 -43.39 -1.85
N LEU A 631 9.62 -43.81 -2.63
CA LEU A 631 10.85 -43.08 -2.84
C LEU A 631 10.86 -42.58 -4.28
N ALA A 632 10.72 -41.27 -4.46
CA ALA A 632 10.94 -40.63 -5.75
C ALA A 632 12.43 -40.33 -5.94
N ARG A 633 12.92 -40.59 -7.15
CA ARG A 633 14.28 -40.24 -7.58
C ARG A 633 14.21 -39.36 -8.81
N ALA A 634 14.66 -38.12 -8.69
CA ALA A 634 14.87 -37.24 -9.83
C ALA A 634 16.32 -37.36 -10.29
N PHE A 635 16.52 -37.65 -11.57
CA PHE A 635 17.82 -37.56 -12.22
C PHE A 635 17.84 -36.27 -13.01
N VAL A 636 18.64 -35.32 -12.56
CA VAL A 636 18.81 -34.00 -13.16
C VAL A 636 20.16 -33.95 -13.86
N GLU A 637 20.16 -33.53 -15.12
CA GLU A 637 21.37 -33.24 -15.87
C GLU A 637 21.45 -31.72 -16.07
N GLU A 638 22.49 -31.10 -15.53
CA GLU A 638 22.76 -29.68 -15.72
C GLU A 638 23.10 -29.41 -17.19
N GLY A 639 22.51 -28.35 -17.73
CA GLY A 639 22.78 -27.87 -19.08
C GLY A 639 23.95 -26.89 -19.08
N THR A 640 23.75 -25.71 -19.67
CA THR A 640 24.81 -24.67 -19.72
C THR A 640 25.05 -23.97 -18.39
N SER A 641 24.11 -24.02 -17.44
CA SER A 641 24.25 -23.40 -16.12
C SER A 641 23.84 -24.35 -15.00
N PRO A 642 24.39 -24.17 -13.78
CA PRO A 642 24.04 -25.00 -12.63
C PRO A 642 22.56 -24.91 -12.27
N VAL A 643 21.99 -26.00 -11.75
CA VAL A 643 20.62 -25.98 -11.23
C VAL A 643 20.57 -25.37 -9.84
N TYR A 644 19.58 -24.51 -9.62
CA TYR A 644 19.42 -23.83 -8.35
C TYR A 644 17.94 -23.62 -8.01
N TYR A 645 17.55 -24.13 -6.84
CA TYR A 645 16.27 -23.86 -6.22
C TYR A 645 16.38 -24.12 -4.71
N THR A 646 15.89 -23.20 -3.88
CA THR A 646 15.79 -23.37 -2.43
C THR A 646 14.34 -23.24 -1.98
N THR A 647 13.95 -23.93 -0.91
CA THR A 647 12.64 -23.72 -0.25
C THR A 647 12.70 -22.66 0.87
N GLY A 648 13.80 -21.92 0.95
CA GLY A 648 14.08 -20.92 1.99
C GLY A 648 15.07 -21.44 3.04
N THR A 649 15.20 -20.69 4.14
CA THR A 649 16.10 -21.06 5.24
C THR A 649 15.55 -22.17 6.13
N ASP A 650 16.42 -23.04 6.63
CA ASP A 650 16.11 -23.97 7.71
C ASP A 650 16.01 -23.27 9.08
N GLY A 651 15.81 -24.06 10.15
CA GLY A 651 15.74 -23.53 11.52
C GLY A 651 17.01 -22.83 12.02
N ARG A 652 18.13 -22.98 11.31
CA ARG A 652 19.43 -22.34 11.62
C ARG A 652 19.70 -21.11 10.75
N GLY A 653 18.80 -20.78 9.81
CA GLY A 653 19.00 -19.69 8.87
C GLY A 653 19.79 -20.08 7.63
N VAL A 654 20.02 -21.38 7.37
CA VAL A 654 20.81 -21.86 6.22
C VAL A 654 19.89 -22.12 5.04
N GLN A 655 20.23 -21.57 3.87
CA GLN A 655 19.56 -21.89 2.62
C GLN A 655 20.15 -23.16 2.00
N HIS A 656 19.30 -24.16 1.78
CA HIS A 656 19.69 -25.41 1.11
C HIS A 656 19.26 -25.41 -0.35
N ASN A 657 20.12 -25.91 -1.25
CA ASN A 657 19.77 -26.06 -2.66
C ASN A 657 18.97 -27.36 -2.85
N ALA A 658 17.64 -27.24 -2.74
CA ALA A 658 16.69 -28.32 -2.97
C ALA A 658 16.69 -28.84 -4.42
N ARG A 659 17.08 -28.01 -5.40
CA ARG A 659 17.24 -28.30 -6.85
C ARG A 659 15.99 -28.73 -7.61
N VAL A 660 15.03 -29.38 -6.95
CA VAL A 660 13.81 -29.92 -7.54
C VAL A 660 12.60 -29.49 -6.73
N LEU A 661 11.63 -28.88 -7.40
CA LEU A 661 10.28 -28.63 -6.89
C LEU A 661 9.41 -29.87 -7.14
N TRP A 662 8.78 -30.36 -6.07
CA TRP A 662 7.94 -31.55 -6.10
C TRP A 662 6.48 -31.22 -5.77
N GLU A 663 5.57 -31.58 -6.67
CA GLU A 663 4.13 -31.40 -6.52
C GLU A 663 3.42 -32.72 -6.77
N LEU A 664 2.46 -33.05 -5.89
CA LEU A 664 1.66 -34.25 -5.98
C LEU A 664 0.20 -33.89 -6.26
N TYR A 665 -0.35 -34.49 -7.30
CA TYR A 665 -1.76 -34.40 -7.67
C TYR A 665 -2.42 -35.76 -7.41
N GLY A 666 -3.52 -35.74 -6.67
CA GLY A 666 -4.24 -36.91 -6.22
C GLY A 666 -5.35 -37.38 -7.17
N PRO A 667 -6.17 -38.33 -6.70
CA PRO A 667 -7.24 -38.95 -7.49
C PRO A 667 -8.35 -37.99 -7.89
N LEU A 668 -8.60 -36.95 -7.09
CA LEU A 668 -9.56 -35.90 -7.38
C LEU A 668 -8.85 -34.63 -7.84
N ASP A 669 -9.53 -33.80 -8.64
CA ASP A 669 -8.95 -32.57 -9.22
C ASP A 669 -8.51 -31.55 -8.15
N GLU A 670 -9.17 -31.54 -6.99
CA GLU A 670 -8.84 -30.72 -5.83
C GLU A 670 -7.73 -31.29 -4.94
N ASP A 671 -7.35 -32.57 -5.11
CA ASP A 671 -6.31 -33.19 -4.31
C ASP A 671 -4.93 -32.72 -4.82
N TYR A 672 -4.35 -31.73 -4.14
CA TYR A 672 -3.03 -31.20 -4.46
C TYR A 672 -2.23 -30.93 -3.19
N ARG A 673 -0.91 -31.20 -3.23
CA ARG A 673 0.03 -30.66 -2.24
C ARG A 673 1.44 -30.58 -2.80
N THR A 674 2.22 -29.70 -2.21
CA THR A 674 3.68 -29.66 -2.37
C THR A 674 4.33 -30.66 -1.42
N LEU A 675 5.41 -31.32 -1.84
CA LEU A 675 6.05 -32.36 -1.02
C LEU A 675 7.30 -31.91 -0.26
N LEU A 676 7.84 -30.73 -0.57
CA LEU A 676 8.95 -30.14 0.19
C LEU A 676 8.46 -29.05 1.13
N GLU A 677 8.87 -29.20 2.40
CA GLU A 677 8.71 -28.20 3.44
C GLU A 677 9.70 -27.03 3.28
N PRO A 678 9.41 -25.86 3.86
CA PRO A 678 10.37 -24.76 3.94
C PRO A 678 11.66 -25.17 4.64
N GLY A 679 12.82 -24.79 4.07
CA GLY A 679 14.14 -25.13 4.60
C GLY A 679 14.58 -26.58 4.40
N ALA A 680 13.93 -27.34 3.51
CA ALA A 680 14.27 -28.73 3.24
C ALA A 680 15.66 -28.89 2.59
N ASP A 681 16.42 -29.87 3.07
CA ASP A 681 17.72 -30.29 2.53
C ASP A 681 17.61 -31.74 2.01
N PRO A 682 17.17 -31.94 0.75
CA PRO A 682 17.01 -33.28 0.21
C PRO A 682 18.36 -33.96 -0.02
N ARG A 683 18.38 -35.29 0.05
CA ARG A 683 19.61 -36.06 -0.23
C ARG A 683 19.98 -35.92 -1.70
N VAL A 684 21.21 -35.47 -1.95
CA VAL A 684 21.73 -35.28 -3.31
C VAL A 684 23.03 -36.05 -3.51
N THR A 685 23.07 -36.88 -4.56
CA THR A 685 24.29 -37.52 -5.05
C THR A 685 24.71 -36.83 -6.36
N ARG A 686 25.99 -36.44 -6.49
CA ARG A 686 26.52 -35.76 -7.67
C ARG A 686 27.60 -36.59 -8.36
N ALA A 687 27.50 -36.72 -9.68
CA ALA A 687 28.51 -37.30 -10.54
C ALA A 687 28.68 -36.41 -11.79
N GLY A 688 29.66 -35.50 -11.75
CA GLY A 688 29.84 -34.48 -12.80
C GLY A 688 28.64 -33.53 -12.88
N ASN A 689 28.06 -33.38 -14.07
CA ASN A 689 26.86 -32.57 -14.33
C ASN A 689 25.54 -33.32 -14.03
N ARG A 690 25.61 -34.56 -13.54
CA ARG A 690 24.44 -35.37 -13.19
C ARG A 690 24.21 -35.37 -11.69
N LEU A 691 22.96 -35.17 -11.31
CA LEU A 691 22.48 -35.08 -9.95
C LEU A 691 21.36 -36.10 -9.76
N GLU A 692 21.40 -36.82 -8.65
CA GLU A 692 20.31 -37.68 -8.19
C GLU A 692 19.76 -37.10 -6.90
N ILE A 693 18.46 -36.78 -6.89
CA ILE A 693 17.76 -36.18 -5.76
C ILE A 693 16.68 -37.16 -5.30
N GLU A 694 16.76 -37.59 -4.04
CA GLU A 694 15.80 -38.51 -3.43
C GLU A 694 14.75 -37.76 -2.60
N LEU A 695 13.47 -38.13 -2.74
CA LEU A 695 12.37 -37.62 -1.94
C LEU A 695 11.46 -38.75 -1.46
N PRO A 696 11.43 -39.06 -0.16
CA PRO A 696 10.42 -39.92 0.41
C PRO A 696 9.08 -39.19 0.55
N PHE A 697 7.98 -39.85 0.22
CA PHE A 697 6.63 -39.35 0.50
C PHE A 697 5.65 -40.51 0.68
N ALA A 698 4.46 -40.24 1.24
CA ALA A 698 3.43 -41.26 1.43
C ALA A 698 2.07 -40.79 0.95
N VAL A 699 1.23 -41.69 0.47
CA VAL A 699 -0.16 -41.42 0.07
C VAL A 699 -1.12 -42.34 0.82
N ASP A 700 -2.29 -41.81 1.15
CA ASP A 700 -3.27 -42.41 2.05
C ASP A 700 -4.59 -42.78 1.37
N LYS A 701 -4.88 -42.21 0.19
CA LYS A 701 -6.08 -42.53 -0.58
C LYS A 701 -5.76 -43.49 -1.74
N PRO A 702 -6.64 -44.46 -2.05
CA PRO A 702 -6.54 -45.22 -3.28
C PRO A 702 -6.92 -44.36 -4.49
N GLY A 703 -6.34 -44.64 -5.65
CA GLY A 703 -6.66 -43.96 -6.91
C GLY A 703 -5.45 -43.62 -7.76
N SER A 704 -5.68 -42.83 -8.80
CA SER A 704 -4.66 -42.39 -9.76
C SER A 704 -3.98 -41.11 -9.28
N TYR A 705 -2.65 -41.13 -9.23
CA TYR A 705 -1.83 -39.99 -8.84
C TYR A 705 -0.92 -39.55 -9.98
N ARG A 706 -0.53 -38.28 -9.93
CA ARG A 706 0.50 -37.71 -10.81
C ARG A 706 1.52 -36.97 -9.96
N LEU A 707 2.78 -37.36 -10.06
CA LEU A 707 3.91 -36.64 -9.48
C LEU A 707 4.52 -35.73 -10.55
N ARG A 708 4.67 -34.46 -10.21
CA ARG A 708 5.42 -33.47 -10.99
C ARG A 708 6.73 -33.17 -10.29
N ALA A 709 7.83 -33.26 -11.03
CA ALA A 709 9.12 -32.75 -10.61
C ALA A 709 9.57 -31.67 -11.58
N ALA A 710 9.96 -30.51 -11.07
CA ALA A 710 10.49 -29.43 -11.88
C ALA A 710 11.85 -28.99 -11.35
N THR A 711 12.73 -28.56 -12.24
CA THR A 711 14.03 -27.97 -11.90
C THR A 711 14.24 -26.73 -12.76
N THR A 712 15.11 -25.83 -12.30
CA THR A 712 15.50 -24.62 -13.03
C THR A 712 16.96 -24.32 -12.77
N ASP A 713 17.60 -23.66 -13.73
CA ASP A 713 18.98 -23.20 -13.61
C ASP A 713 19.10 -21.73 -13.24
N GLU A 714 20.31 -21.28 -12.96
CA GLU A 714 20.60 -19.88 -12.59
C GLU A 714 20.27 -18.86 -13.70
N GLN A 715 19.92 -19.30 -14.91
CA GLN A 715 19.44 -18.45 -16.01
C GLN A 715 17.90 -18.49 -16.14
N GLY A 716 17.22 -19.20 -15.24
CA GLY A 716 15.77 -19.37 -15.22
C GLY A 716 15.23 -20.39 -16.21
N ARG A 717 16.09 -21.17 -16.88
CA ARG A 717 15.65 -22.20 -17.82
C ARG A 717 15.16 -23.41 -17.03
N SER A 718 13.89 -23.75 -17.22
CA SER A 718 13.24 -24.81 -16.45
C SER A 718 13.00 -26.08 -17.27
N ALA A 719 12.97 -27.23 -16.58
CA ALA A 719 12.54 -28.50 -17.12
C ALA A 719 11.59 -29.21 -16.14
N VAL A 720 10.66 -30.00 -16.69
CA VAL A 720 9.60 -30.65 -15.93
C VAL A 720 9.47 -32.11 -16.36
N ALA A 721 9.36 -33.01 -15.39
CA ALA A 721 9.03 -34.41 -15.60
C ALA A 721 7.73 -34.77 -14.85
N TRP A 722 6.97 -35.68 -15.45
CA TRP A 722 5.74 -36.21 -14.89
C TRP A 722 5.81 -37.73 -14.80
N THR A 723 5.32 -38.28 -13.70
CA THR A 723 5.15 -39.72 -13.52
C THR A 723 3.75 -39.99 -12.95
N GLY A 724 2.96 -40.81 -13.65
CA GLY A 724 1.69 -41.31 -13.15
C GLY A 724 1.85 -42.63 -12.41
N PHE A 725 1.05 -42.85 -11.38
CA PHE A 725 1.00 -44.12 -10.65
C PHE A 725 -0.38 -44.37 -10.05
N VAL A 726 -0.69 -45.63 -9.75
CA VAL A 726 -1.97 -46.05 -9.16
C VAL A 726 -1.71 -46.68 -7.79
N VAL A 727 -2.61 -46.39 -6.85
CA VAL A 727 -2.61 -46.96 -5.51
C VAL A 727 -3.90 -47.76 -5.34
N ASP A 728 -3.74 -49.06 -5.07
CA ASP A 728 -4.87 -49.97 -4.88
C ASP A 728 -5.46 -49.80 -3.47
N ARG A 729 -6.69 -50.29 -3.32
CA ARG A 729 -7.39 -50.33 -2.03
C ARG A 729 -6.72 -51.25 -1.02
#